data_AF-A0AAY4BEV1-F1
#
_entry.id   AF-A0AAY4BEV1-F1
#
_cell.length_a   1.000
_cell.length_b   1.000
_cell.length_c   1.000
_cell.angle_alpha   90.00
_cell.angle_beta   90.00
_cell.angle_gamma   90.00
#
_symmetry.space_group_name_H-M   'P 1'
#
loop_
_entity.id
_entity.type
_entity.pdbx_description
1 polymer ?
#
loop_
_entity_poly.entity_id
_entity_poly.type
_entity_poly.pdbx_seq_one_letter_code
_entity_poly.pdbx_strand_id
1 'polypeptide(L)'
;MLEGKRTLKSGIFKGTRFLVDRYLYHLRLPEETLMDVSKRFRQEMDRGLGRDTNPTAAVKMLPTFVRSTPDGTESGDFLALDLGGTNFRVLLVKVSANGKQRVEMENQIYAIPESLMRGSGTEVRSITPCLANFLEKLGIKDKKLPLGFTFSFPCQQTKLDESILVSWTKGFKSSGVEGQDVVSLLRNAIRRRRDFDIDIVAVINDTVGTMMTCGYDDHHCEIGLIVGTGTNACYMEEMRHLELVEGDEGRMCVNMEWGAFGDDGALDDLRTDFDREIDAGSLNPGKQLFEKMISGMYMGELVRLILVKMAREGIVFQGHTTPDLLATGHFQTSFVSAIENEKLGLLSAERILKDLGLNPSPEDCVTTQRVCQIVSTRAAHLCAASLAAVLRQIRDNKAAERLRTTIGVDGSVYKNHPQFARRLHKMVRRLVPDCDVRFLRSEDGSGKGAAMVTAVAYRLAKQQAERQSILDTLRLGREQLVAVKRRLLEEMTRGLARETHSSAAVKMLPTYVRSTPDGTERGDFLALDLGGTNFRVLLVRVRQGRRRGVEMHNKIYAIPQDLMQGTGEELFDHIVHCIADFLEYMGMRGVSLPLGFTFSFPCHQTRLNQGILLKWTKGFRASGCEGEDVVTLLKDAIHRHEEFDLDVVAVVNDTVGTMMTCGYDDPRCEVGLIVGTGTNACYMEEMRNVELVEGNAGLMCINMEWGAFGDQGELDEFCTEFDRLVDERSSNPGKQRYEKMISGMYLGEIVRNVLLDFTAKGLLFRGKLSERLKTRGIFETKFLSQIESDRLALRQVRTILQHLGLTSSTCEDSILVKEVCSVVSRRAAQLCGAGLAAVVDKIRQNRNLNHLQVTVGVDGTLYKLHPHFSTVLRETLRDLAPQCEVTLVQSEDGSGKGAALITAVACRLREAGL
;
A
#
# COMPACT_ATOMS: atom_id res chain seq x y z
N MET A 1 12.10 -43.69 66.36
CA MET A 1 11.05 -44.43 65.61
C MET A 1 10.20 -43.57 64.65
N LEU A 2 10.18 -42.23 64.76
CA LEU A 2 9.43 -41.33 63.85
C LEU A 2 10.21 -40.90 62.60
N GLU A 3 11.54 -40.84 62.62
CA GLU A 3 12.37 -40.57 61.43
C GLU A 3 12.44 -41.76 60.46
N GLY A 4 12.56 -43.00 60.97
CA GLY A 4 12.56 -44.21 60.14
C GLY A 4 11.28 -44.45 59.34
N LYS A 5 10.12 -43.99 59.82
CA LYS A 5 8.84 -44.05 59.09
C LYS A 5 8.72 -42.97 57.99
N ARG A 6 9.43 -41.83 58.09
CA ARG A 6 9.46 -40.80 57.05
C ARG A 6 10.36 -41.20 55.88
N THR A 7 11.49 -41.84 56.15
CA THR A 7 12.44 -42.31 55.12
C THR A 7 11.93 -43.52 54.35
N LEU A 8 11.22 -44.45 55.02
CA LEU A 8 10.52 -45.55 54.33
C LEU A 8 9.37 -45.03 53.44
N LYS A 9 8.54 -44.10 53.95
CA LYS A 9 7.47 -43.49 53.15
C LYS A 9 8.03 -42.76 51.93
N SER A 10 9.13 -42.01 52.06
CA SER A 10 9.74 -41.30 50.91
C SER A 10 10.37 -42.25 49.88
N GLY A 11 10.88 -43.41 50.30
CA GLY A 11 11.37 -44.48 49.41
C GLY A 11 10.24 -45.18 48.65
N ILE A 12 9.13 -45.50 49.32
CA ILE A 12 7.94 -46.12 48.70
C ILE A 12 7.33 -45.18 47.65
N PHE A 13 7.13 -43.90 47.98
CA PHE A 13 6.60 -42.92 47.02
C PHE A 13 7.52 -42.68 45.80
N LYS A 14 8.84 -42.82 45.96
CA LYS A 14 9.79 -42.78 44.83
C LYS A 14 9.66 -44.04 43.95
N GLY A 15 9.49 -45.21 44.54
CA GLY A 15 9.26 -46.47 43.83
C GLY A 15 7.96 -46.47 43.02
N THR A 16 6.85 -46.02 43.63
CA THR A 16 5.55 -45.91 42.94
C THR A 16 5.61 -44.96 41.75
N ARG A 17 6.27 -43.80 41.90
CA ARG A 17 6.44 -42.84 40.78
C ARG A 17 7.27 -43.42 39.63
N PHE A 18 8.31 -44.20 39.93
CA PHE A 18 9.13 -44.85 38.92
C PHE A 18 8.35 -45.90 38.12
N LEU A 19 7.45 -46.65 38.77
CA LEU A 19 6.58 -47.62 38.10
C LEU A 19 5.65 -46.95 37.09
N VAL A 20 4.95 -45.88 37.51
CA VAL A 20 4.05 -45.10 36.62
C VAL A 20 4.83 -44.49 35.46
N ASP A 21 6.02 -43.98 35.74
CA ASP A 21 6.92 -43.40 34.75
C ASP A 21 7.36 -44.37 33.66
N ARG A 22 7.57 -45.64 34.02
CA ARG A 22 7.90 -46.73 33.09
C ARG A 22 6.65 -47.17 32.32
N TYR A 23 5.52 -47.31 33.01
CA TYR A 23 4.24 -47.72 32.41
C TYR A 23 3.75 -46.72 31.35
N LEU A 24 3.90 -45.42 31.62
CA LEU A 24 3.50 -44.33 30.72
C LEU A 24 4.68 -43.72 29.96
N TYR A 25 5.75 -44.48 29.74
CA TYR A 25 6.96 -43.99 29.07
C TYR A 25 6.65 -43.36 27.70
N HIS A 26 5.75 -43.95 26.91
CA HIS A 26 5.34 -43.44 25.60
C HIS A 26 4.64 -42.06 25.65
N LEU A 27 4.09 -41.66 26.80
CA LEU A 27 3.49 -40.33 26.98
C LEU A 27 4.54 -39.26 27.34
N ARG A 28 5.78 -39.67 27.64
CA ARG A 28 6.86 -38.78 28.10
C ARG A 28 7.78 -38.43 26.94
N LEU A 29 7.44 -37.35 26.26
CA LEU A 29 8.16 -36.91 25.06
C LEU A 29 9.49 -36.22 25.42
N PRO A 30 10.65 -36.75 24.97
CA PRO A 30 11.93 -36.06 25.13
C PRO A 30 12.01 -34.85 24.20
N GLU A 31 12.96 -33.95 24.47
CA GLU A 31 13.12 -32.70 23.73
C GLU A 31 13.39 -32.92 22.23
N GLU A 32 14.15 -33.96 21.88
CA GLU A 32 14.43 -34.33 20.49
C GLU A 32 13.14 -34.69 19.73
N THR A 33 12.25 -35.48 20.35
CA THR A 33 10.93 -35.79 19.78
C THR A 33 10.07 -34.55 19.63
N LEU A 34 10.11 -33.62 20.59
CA LEU A 34 9.35 -32.37 20.48
C LEU A 34 9.90 -31.46 19.36
N MET A 35 11.21 -31.44 19.15
CA MET A 35 11.81 -30.75 18.01
C MET A 35 11.43 -31.41 16.68
N ASP A 36 11.33 -32.74 16.64
CA ASP A 36 10.83 -33.46 15.47
C ASP A 36 9.36 -33.12 15.18
N VAL A 37 8.48 -33.15 16.19
CA VAL A 37 7.09 -32.69 16.08
C VAL A 37 7.02 -31.25 15.56
N SER A 38 7.89 -30.37 16.05
CA SER A 38 7.97 -28.98 15.57
C SER A 38 8.33 -28.89 14.08
N LYS A 39 9.25 -29.74 13.60
CA LYS A 39 9.61 -29.80 12.17
C LYS A 39 8.46 -30.35 11.32
N ARG A 40 7.82 -31.44 11.75
CA ARG A 40 6.65 -32.01 11.06
C ARG A 40 5.52 -30.99 10.99
N PHE A 41 5.24 -30.27 12.07
CA PHE A 41 4.24 -29.22 12.09
C PHE A 41 4.57 -28.07 11.12
N ARG A 42 5.85 -27.69 11.02
CA ARG A 42 6.28 -26.68 10.06
C ARG A 42 6.03 -27.12 8.60
N GLN A 43 6.31 -28.37 8.28
CA GLN A 43 6.02 -28.92 6.95
C GLN A 43 4.52 -28.90 6.65
N GLU A 44 3.68 -29.20 7.64
CA GLU A 44 2.22 -29.10 7.49
C GLU A 44 1.74 -27.65 7.31
N MET A 45 2.37 -26.67 7.97
CA MET A 45 2.09 -25.25 7.71
C MET A 45 2.40 -24.89 6.24
N ASP A 46 3.57 -25.28 5.74
CA ASP A 46 3.96 -25.01 4.35
C ASP A 46 2.99 -25.69 3.35
N ARG A 47 2.58 -26.95 3.62
CA ARG A 47 1.55 -27.66 2.83
C ARG A 47 0.20 -26.96 2.86
N GLY A 48 -0.21 -26.44 4.02
CA GLY A 48 -1.48 -25.74 4.18
C GLY A 48 -1.50 -24.38 3.45
N LEU A 49 -0.36 -23.71 3.34
CA LEU A 49 -0.25 -22.41 2.65
C LEU A 49 -0.17 -22.55 1.12
N GLY A 50 0.40 -23.65 0.62
CA GLY A 50 0.57 -23.90 -0.82
C GLY A 50 -0.74 -24.26 -1.54
N ARG A 51 -0.96 -23.69 -2.72
CA ARG A 51 -2.21 -23.85 -3.51
C ARG A 51 -2.47 -25.30 -3.90
N ASP A 52 -1.43 -26.00 -4.35
CA ASP A 52 -1.54 -27.38 -4.84
C ASP A 52 -1.61 -28.40 -3.69
N THR A 53 -1.04 -28.07 -2.54
CA THR A 53 -0.95 -28.96 -1.38
C THR A 53 -2.12 -28.79 -0.40
N ASN A 54 -2.71 -27.60 -0.31
CA ASN A 54 -3.78 -27.27 0.64
C ASN A 54 -4.98 -28.25 0.62
N PRO A 55 -5.49 -28.71 -0.54
CA PRO A 55 -6.65 -29.61 -0.57
C PRO A 55 -6.47 -30.89 0.26
N THR A 56 -5.22 -31.38 0.36
CA THR A 56 -4.87 -32.62 1.08
C THR A 56 -4.13 -32.38 2.40
N ALA A 57 -3.80 -31.12 2.73
CA ALA A 57 -3.12 -30.78 3.98
C ALA A 57 -4.03 -31.03 5.18
N ALA A 58 -3.46 -31.55 6.27
CA ALA A 58 -4.18 -31.77 7.53
C ALA A 58 -4.36 -30.43 8.27
N VAL A 59 -3.31 -29.62 8.32
CA VAL A 59 -3.34 -28.24 8.86
C VAL A 59 -3.79 -27.30 7.74
N LYS A 60 -4.98 -26.70 7.89
CA LYS A 60 -5.67 -26.02 6.77
C LYS A 60 -5.18 -24.61 6.47
N MET A 61 -4.53 -23.94 7.42
CA MET A 61 -3.94 -22.60 7.23
C MET A 61 -4.92 -21.61 6.57
N LEU A 62 -6.12 -21.51 7.14
CA LEU A 62 -7.26 -20.77 6.59
C LEU A 62 -7.01 -19.24 6.64
N PRO A 63 -7.12 -18.54 5.50
CA PRO A 63 -7.08 -17.08 5.46
C PRO A 63 -8.25 -16.44 6.23
N THR A 64 -7.96 -15.46 7.08
CA THR A 64 -9.00 -14.82 7.93
C THR A 64 -9.44 -13.45 7.43
N PHE A 65 -8.75 -12.88 6.43
CA PHE A 65 -8.94 -11.51 5.93
C PHE A 65 -8.69 -10.40 6.97
N VAL A 66 -8.17 -10.73 8.16
CA VAL A 66 -7.67 -9.75 9.12
C VAL A 66 -6.24 -9.39 8.74
N ARG A 67 -6.07 -8.22 8.11
CA ARG A 67 -4.77 -7.77 7.55
C ARG A 67 -3.88 -6.97 8.50
N SER A 68 -4.43 -6.51 9.62
CA SER A 68 -3.67 -5.71 10.59
C SER A 68 -4.14 -5.94 12.02
N THR A 69 -3.21 -5.82 12.96
CA THR A 69 -3.47 -5.76 14.39
C THR A 69 -3.90 -4.35 14.79
N PRO A 70 -4.44 -4.14 16.00
CA PRO A 70 -4.78 -2.81 16.44
C PRO A 70 -3.54 -1.91 16.58
N ASP A 71 -3.66 -0.63 16.23
CA ASP A 71 -2.58 0.37 16.31
C ASP A 71 -2.88 1.53 17.26
N GLY A 72 -4.07 1.54 17.87
CA GLY A 72 -4.50 2.54 18.84
C GLY A 72 -5.24 3.73 18.23
N THR A 73 -5.38 3.81 16.91
CA THR A 73 -6.21 4.84 16.27
C THR A 73 -7.64 4.40 16.03
N GLU A 74 -8.04 3.21 16.50
CA GLU A 74 -9.41 2.74 16.44
C GLU A 74 -10.32 3.54 17.38
N SER A 75 -11.53 3.84 16.93
CA SER A 75 -12.54 4.52 17.75
C SER A 75 -13.95 4.23 17.27
N GLY A 76 -14.90 4.15 18.20
CA GLY A 76 -16.32 3.94 17.90
C GLY A 76 -16.99 2.97 18.85
N ASP A 77 -18.28 2.73 18.59
CA ASP A 77 -19.12 1.80 19.33
C ASP A 77 -19.38 0.56 18.46
N PHE A 78 -19.06 -0.62 18.97
CA PHE A 78 -19.10 -1.86 18.20
C PHE A 78 -19.85 -2.95 18.96
N LEU A 79 -20.67 -3.72 18.25
CA LEU A 79 -21.26 -4.94 18.78
C LEU A 79 -20.31 -6.12 18.53
N ALA A 80 -20.27 -7.05 19.47
CA ALA A 80 -19.58 -8.32 19.28
C ALA A 80 -20.44 -9.49 19.73
N LEU A 81 -20.44 -10.55 18.93
CA LEU A 81 -21.03 -11.85 19.27
C LEU A 81 -19.92 -12.86 19.52
N ASP A 82 -20.10 -13.74 20.49
CA ASP A 82 -19.14 -14.82 20.78
C ASP A 82 -19.88 -16.15 20.92
N LEU A 83 -19.65 -17.04 19.95
CA LEU A 83 -20.22 -18.37 19.85
C LEU A 83 -19.12 -19.41 19.59
N GLY A 84 -18.94 -20.36 20.51
CA GLY A 84 -17.89 -21.38 20.38
C GLY A 84 -17.85 -22.47 21.45
N GLY A 85 -18.75 -22.40 22.43
CA GLY A 85 -18.86 -23.33 23.55
C GLY A 85 -20.29 -23.37 24.10
N THR A 86 -20.45 -23.67 25.39
CA THR A 86 -21.78 -23.79 26.04
C THR A 86 -22.45 -22.46 26.37
N ASN A 87 -21.73 -21.34 26.21
CA ASN A 87 -22.21 -19.99 26.46
C ASN A 87 -22.14 -19.17 25.18
N PHE A 88 -23.21 -18.45 24.88
CA PHE A 88 -23.26 -17.38 23.88
C PHE A 88 -23.10 -16.03 24.58
N ARG A 89 -22.26 -15.13 24.06
CA ARG A 89 -22.11 -13.78 24.63
C ARG A 89 -22.44 -12.73 23.59
N VAL A 90 -23.10 -11.67 24.05
CA VAL A 90 -23.30 -10.42 23.31
C VAL A 90 -22.58 -9.32 24.06
N LEU A 91 -21.78 -8.53 23.35
CA LEU A 91 -21.01 -7.43 23.92
C LEU A 91 -21.27 -6.14 23.16
N LEU A 92 -21.30 -5.03 23.88
CA LEU A 92 -21.13 -3.68 23.37
C LEU A 92 -19.76 -3.19 23.82
N VAL A 93 -18.90 -2.83 22.86
CA VAL A 93 -17.53 -2.40 23.10
C VAL A 93 -17.37 -0.97 22.58
N LYS A 94 -17.06 -0.04 23.48
CA LYS A 94 -16.83 1.36 23.16
C LYS A 94 -15.33 1.63 23.21
N VAL A 95 -14.76 2.04 22.08
CA VAL A 95 -13.33 2.33 21.92
C VAL A 95 -13.15 3.84 21.82
N SER A 96 -12.44 4.43 22.79
CA SER A 96 -12.18 5.86 22.83
C SER A 96 -10.92 6.24 22.03
N ALA A 97 -10.98 7.35 21.28
CA ALA A 97 -9.88 7.85 20.45
C ALA A 97 -8.70 8.47 21.25
N ASN A 98 -8.84 8.65 22.56
CA ASN A 98 -8.08 9.68 23.31
C ASN A 98 -6.68 9.25 23.79
N GLY A 99 -5.99 8.35 23.10
CA GLY A 99 -4.60 7.95 23.41
C GLY A 99 -4.37 7.27 24.77
N LYS A 100 -5.42 7.09 25.58
CA LYS A 100 -5.39 6.41 26.89
C LYS A 100 -5.86 4.95 26.84
N GLN A 101 -6.09 4.40 25.63
CA GLN A 101 -6.53 3.02 25.41
C GLN A 101 -7.68 2.56 26.33
N ARG A 102 -8.68 3.42 26.55
CA ARG A 102 -9.82 3.07 27.42
C ARG A 102 -10.90 2.42 26.57
N VAL A 103 -11.09 1.12 26.79
CA VAL A 103 -12.18 0.32 26.23
C VAL A 103 -13.23 0.13 27.33
N GLU A 104 -14.47 0.54 27.06
CA GLU A 104 -15.60 0.27 27.95
C GLU A 104 -16.43 -0.87 27.35
N MET A 105 -16.79 -1.85 28.18
CA MET A 105 -17.49 -3.05 27.73
C MET A 105 -18.71 -3.33 28.60
N GLU A 106 -19.82 -3.58 27.93
CA GLU A 106 -21.04 -4.13 28.52
C GLU A 106 -21.29 -5.48 27.86
N ASN A 107 -21.54 -6.53 28.65
CA ASN A 107 -21.78 -7.86 28.10
C ASN A 107 -22.97 -8.56 28.76
N GLN A 108 -23.56 -9.51 28.04
CA GLN A 108 -24.55 -10.44 28.57
C GLN A 108 -24.26 -11.85 28.07
N ILE A 109 -24.35 -12.81 29.00
CA ILE A 109 -24.14 -14.24 28.73
C ILE A 109 -25.49 -14.95 28.66
N TYR A 110 -25.66 -15.77 27.63
CA TYR A 110 -26.82 -16.61 27.40
C TYR A 110 -26.37 -18.08 27.37
N ALA A 111 -26.98 -18.93 28.19
CA ALA A 111 -26.73 -20.36 28.15
C ALA A 111 -27.34 -20.98 26.89
N ILE A 112 -26.60 -21.85 26.21
CA ILE A 112 -27.09 -22.58 25.03
C ILE A 112 -27.49 -23.99 25.48
N PRO A 113 -28.78 -24.38 25.41
CA PRO A 113 -29.20 -25.73 25.74
C PRO A 113 -28.58 -26.78 24.81
N GLU A 114 -28.30 -27.98 25.32
CA GLU A 114 -27.71 -29.08 24.51
C GLU A 114 -28.61 -29.50 23.33
N SER A 115 -29.94 -29.43 23.52
CA SER A 115 -30.92 -29.63 22.44
C SER A 115 -30.77 -28.64 21.30
N LEU A 116 -30.22 -27.46 21.58
CA LEU A 116 -29.93 -26.40 20.63
C LEU A 116 -28.52 -26.51 20.05
N MET A 117 -27.64 -27.35 20.59
CA MET A 117 -26.31 -27.62 20.00
C MET A 117 -26.32 -28.80 19.03
N ARG A 118 -27.32 -29.68 19.14
CA ARG A 118 -27.49 -30.92 18.37
C ARG A 118 -28.81 -30.98 17.58
N GLY A 119 -29.44 -29.82 17.39
CA GLY A 119 -30.75 -29.70 16.76
C GLY A 119 -30.67 -29.61 15.23
N SER A 120 -31.74 -29.06 14.64
CA SER A 120 -31.76 -28.67 13.23
C SER A 120 -31.35 -27.21 13.06
N GLY A 121 -30.78 -26.85 11.90
CA GLY A 121 -30.09 -25.60 11.51
C GLY A 121 -30.84 -24.27 11.63
N THR A 122 -31.86 -24.24 12.47
CA THR A 122 -32.45 -23.04 13.07
C THR A 122 -31.54 -22.38 14.14
N GLU A 123 -30.42 -23.00 14.54
CA GLU A 123 -29.59 -22.60 15.68
C GLU A 123 -28.92 -21.22 15.57
N VAL A 124 -28.34 -20.86 14.41
CA VAL A 124 -27.83 -19.49 14.19
C VAL A 124 -28.98 -18.47 14.21
N ARG A 125 -30.22 -18.88 13.93
CA ARG A 125 -31.40 -18.00 14.03
C ARG A 125 -31.82 -17.83 15.48
N SER A 126 -31.64 -18.85 16.31
CA SER A 126 -31.99 -18.88 17.73
C SER A 126 -31.16 -17.95 18.61
N ILE A 127 -30.06 -17.39 18.11
CA ILE A 127 -29.29 -16.35 18.83
C ILE A 127 -29.85 -14.94 18.61
N THR A 128 -30.69 -14.72 17.59
CA THR A 128 -31.26 -13.39 17.30
C THR A 128 -32.18 -12.84 18.40
N PRO A 129 -32.98 -13.65 19.14
CA PRO A 129 -33.72 -13.15 20.29
C PRO A 129 -32.81 -12.67 21.43
N CYS A 130 -31.66 -13.33 21.64
CA CYS A 130 -30.65 -12.89 22.61
C CYS A 130 -30.11 -11.51 22.24
N LEU A 131 -29.74 -11.32 20.97
CA LEU A 131 -29.29 -10.03 20.45
C LEU A 131 -30.37 -8.94 20.59
N ALA A 132 -31.61 -9.23 20.20
CA ALA A 132 -32.73 -8.30 20.35
C ALA A 132 -32.94 -7.86 21.81
N ASN A 133 -32.89 -8.81 22.74
CA ASN A 133 -33.04 -8.57 24.17
C ASN A 133 -31.90 -7.68 24.71
N PHE A 134 -30.66 -7.91 24.26
CA PHE A 134 -29.52 -7.10 24.65
C PHE A 134 -29.65 -5.65 24.16
N LEU A 135 -30.01 -5.46 22.88
CA LEU A 135 -30.22 -4.12 22.30
C LEU A 135 -31.38 -3.36 22.96
N GLU A 136 -32.44 -4.08 23.34
CA GLU A 136 -33.59 -3.51 24.06
C GLU A 136 -33.20 -2.97 25.43
N LYS A 137 -32.47 -3.79 26.22
CA LYS A 137 -32.03 -3.40 27.56
C LYS A 137 -31.14 -2.17 27.55
N LEU A 138 -30.34 -2.00 26.50
CA LEU A 138 -29.45 -0.85 26.34
C LEU A 138 -30.11 0.34 25.64
N GLY A 139 -31.34 0.21 25.14
CA GLY A 139 -32.04 1.28 24.42
C GLY A 139 -31.35 1.68 23.11
N ILE A 140 -30.75 0.72 22.40
CA ILE A 140 -29.95 0.97 21.18
C ILE A 140 -30.47 0.25 19.93
N LYS A 141 -31.72 -0.23 19.93
CA LYS A 141 -32.33 -0.89 18.76
C LYS A 141 -32.34 -0.01 17.50
N ASP A 142 -32.44 1.30 17.67
CA ASP A 142 -32.47 2.27 16.56
C ASP A 142 -31.07 2.61 16.02
N LYS A 143 -30.00 2.15 16.68
CA LYS A 143 -28.62 2.40 16.25
C LYS A 143 -28.13 1.26 15.36
N LYS A 144 -27.76 1.58 14.13
CA LYS A 144 -27.07 0.65 13.24
C LYS A 144 -25.59 0.57 13.58
N LEU A 145 -25.25 -0.25 14.57
CA LEU A 145 -23.87 -0.46 15.02
C LEU A 145 -23.17 -1.54 14.18
N PRO A 146 -21.86 -1.38 13.86
CA PRO A 146 -21.07 -2.44 13.25
C PRO A 146 -20.91 -3.61 14.22
N LEU A 147 -21.06 -4.83 13.71
CA LEU A 147 -21.01 -6.07 14.48
C LEU A 147 -19.88 -6.97 14.00
N GLY A 148 -19.02 -7.36 14.94
CA GLY A 148 -18.09 -8.49 14.79
C GLY A 148 -18.68 -9.77 15.36
N PHE A 149 -18.40 -10.90 14.73
CA PHE A 149 -18.87 -12.20 15.19
C PHE A 149 -17.71 -13.17 15.37
N THR A 150 -17.35 -13.46 16.62
CA THR A 150 -16.49 -14.60 16.94
C THR A 150 -17.30 -15.89 16.78
N PHE A 151 -16.92 -16.67 15.77
CA PHE A 151 -17.51 -17.97 15.47
C PHE A 151 -16.39 -19.02 15.47
N SER A 152 -16.32 -19.80 16.55
CA SER A 152 -15.13 -20.59 16.90
C SER A 152 -15.13 -21.99 16.26
N PHE A 153 -15.31 -22.03 14.95
CA PHE A 153 -15.36 -23.24 14.14
C PHE A 153 -14.53 -23.07 12.87
N PRO A 154 -14.11 -24.18 12.23
CA PRO A 154 -13.42 -24.13 10.94
C PRO A 154 -14.36 -23.54 9.88
N CYS A 155 -13.97 -22.40 9.32
CA CYS A 155 -14.74 -21.68 8.32
C CYS A 155 -13.88 -21.29 7.14
N GLN A 156 -14.42 -21.49 5.94
CA GLN A 156 -13.86 -20.95 4.72
C GLN A 156 -14.37 -19.52 4.52
N GLN A 157 -13.46 -18.58 4.28
CA GLN A 157 -13.78 -17.18 4.06
C GLN A 157 -13.19 -16.75 2.72
N THR A 158 -13.91 -15.88 1.99
CA THR A 158 -13.40 -15.18 0.80
C THR A 158 -13.27 -13.67 1.03
N LYS A 159 -13.84 -13.18 2.15
CA LYS A 159 -13.83 -11.81 2.63
C LYS A 159 -14.21 -11.80 4.12
N LEU A 160 -13.99 -10.66 4.78
CA LEU A 160 -14.14 -10.54 6.24
C LEU A 160 -15.60 -10.73 6.72
N ASP A 161 -16.60 -10.35 5.92
CA ASP A 161 -18.03 -10.44 6.24
C ASP A 161 -18.72 -11.69 5.67
N GLU A 162 -17.96 -12.73 5.36
CA GLU A 162 -18.43 -14.03 4.87
C GLU A 162 -17.74 -15.15 5.64
N SER A 163 -18.50 -16.19 5.98
CA SER A 163 -17.95 -17.33 6.71
C SER A 163 -18.77 -18.60 6.45
N ILE A 164 -18.24 -19.47 5.58
CA ILE A 164 -18.85 -20.75 5.24
C ILE A 164 -18.36 -21.80 6.23
N LEU A 165 -19.26 -22.37 7.04
CA LEU A 165 -18.90 -23.42 7.98
C LEU A 165 -18.41 -24.66 7.23
N VAL A 166 -17.18 -25.10 7.48
CA VAL A 166 -16.61 -26.32 6.86
C VAL A 166 -17.16 -27.56 7.54
N SER A 167 -17.06 -27.60 8.87
CA SER A 167 -17.53 -28.73 9.68
C SER A 167 -17.70 -28.30 11.13
N TRP A 168 -18.66 -28.89 11.83
CA TRP A 168 -18.77 -28.73 13.27
C TRP A 168 -17.63 -29.43 14.01
N THR A 169 -17.23 -28.84 15.13
CA THR A 169 -16.25 -29.41 16.07
C THR A 169 -16.76 -29.27 17.50
N LYS A 170 -16.01 -29.80 18.47
CA LYS A 170 -16.33 -29.74 19.91
C LYS A 170 -17.66 -30.48 20.21
N GLY A 171 -18.66 -29.78 20.74
CA GLY A 171 -19.96 -30.35 21.14
C GLY A 171 -21.13 -30.03 20.20
N PHE A 172 -20.90 -29.30 19.11
CA PHE A 172 -21.94 -28.90 18.15
C PHE A 172 -22.12 -29.95 17.05
N LYS A 173 -23.36 -30.15 16.59
CA LYS A 173 -23.67 -31.01 15.43
C LYS A 173 -25.02 -30.65 14.80
N SER A 174 -25.24 -29.36 14.56
CA SER A 174 -26.47 -28.89 13.92
C SER A 174 -26.57 -29.33 12.46
N SER A 175 -27.71 -29.89 12.06
CA SER A 175 -27.94 -30.20 10.65
C SER A 175 -28.27 -28.95 9.83
N GLY A 176 -27.73 -28.81 8.61
CA GLY A 176 -28.11 -27.73 7.67
C GLY A 176 -27.38 -26.39 7.86
N VAL A 177 -26.27 -26.37 8.60
CA VAL A 177 -25.37 -25.19 8.72
C VAL A 177 -24.02 -25.44 8.02
N GLU A 178 -23.51 -26.68 8.04
CA GLU A 178 -22.30 -27.04 7.30
C GLU A 178 -22.47 -26.77 5.80
N GLY A 179 -21.47 -26.15 5.18
CA GLY A 179 -21.51 -25.67 3.79
C GLY A 179 -22.32 -24.40 3.56
N GLN A 180 -22.91 -23.79 4.60
CA GLN A 180 -23.66 -22.53 4.49
C GLN A 180 -22.85 -21.36 5.06
N ASP A 181 -23.07 -20.16 4.48
CA ASP A 181 -22.55 -18.91 5.03
C ASP A 181 -23.34 -18.49 6.29
N VAL A 182 -22.68 -18.52 7.45
CA VAL A 182 -23.30 -18.20 8.73
C VAL A 182 -23.69 -16.73 8.83
N VAL A 183 -23.03 -15.84 8.08
CA VAL A 183 -23.41 -14.42 8.02
C VAL A 183 -24.73 -14.27 7.30
N SER A 184 -24.89 -14.90 6.14
CA SER A 184 -26.16 -14.91 5.41
C SER A 184 -27.29 -15.51 6.24
N LEU A 185 -27.05 -16.60 6.97
CA LEU A 185 -28.03 -17.18 7.89
C LEU A 185 -28.45 -16.19 9.00
N LEU A 186 -27.49 -15.49 9.60
CA LEU A 186 -27.74 -14.50 10.65
C LEU A 186 -28.46 -13.25 10.10
N ARG A 187 -28.02 -12.70 8.97
CA ARG A 187 -28.68 -11.57 8.27
C ARG A 187 -30.13 -11.92 7.94
N ASN A 188 -30.38 -13.11 7.42
CA ASN A 188 -31.74 -13.58 7.12
C ASN A 188 -32.60 -13.75 8.37
N ALA A 189 -32.01 -14.18 9.50
CA ALA A 189 -32.71 -14.28 10.77
C ALA A 189 -33.11 -12.91 11.33
N ILE A 190 -32.19 -11.93 11.29
CA ILE A 190 -32.44 -10.54 11.72
C ILE A 190 -33.52 -9.89 10.85
N ARG A 191 -33.41 -9.99 9.51
CA ARG A 191 -34.41 -9.44 8.56
C ARG A 191 -35.83 -9.96 8.79
N ARG A 192 -35.98 -11.21 9.24
CA ARG A 192 -37.29 -11.79 9.55
C ARG A 192 -37.94 -11.18 10.79
N ARG A 193 -37.16 -10.63 11.74
CA ARG A 193 -37.70 -10.03 12.95
C ARG A 193 -38.23 -8.61 12.74
N ARG A 194 -37.58 -7.84 11.85
CA ARG A 194 -37.94 -6.44 11.50
C ARG A 194 -37.92 -5.43 12.66
N ASP A 195 -37.37 -5.80 13.82
CA ASP A 195 -37.36 -4.97 15.04
C ASP A 195 -36.03 -4.25 15.31
N PHE A 196 -34.96 -4.56 14.55
CA PHE A 196 -33.68 -3.86 14.55
C PHE A 196 -32.89 -4.18 13.26
N ASP A 197 -31.86 -3.37 12.96
CA ASP A 197 -30.92 -3.59 11.85
C ASP A 197 -29.47 -3.52 12.34
N ILE A 198 -28.60 -4.37 11.80
CA ILE A 198 -27.18 -4.48 12.20
C ILE A 198 -26.33 -4.65 10.96
N ASP A 199 -25.15 -4.01 10.98
CA ASP A 199 -24.13 -4.19 9.96
C ASP A 199 -23.09 -5.22 10.40
N ILE A 200 -23.21 -6.47 9.92
CA ILE A 200 -22.20 -7.51 10.19
C ILE A 200 -21.00 -7.24 9.28
N VAL A 201 -19.89 -6.79 9.87
CA VAL A 201 -18.69 -6.38 9.14
C VAL A 201 -17.57 -7.41 9.21
N ALA A 202 -17.60 -8.30 10.20
CA ALA A 202 -16.55 -9.29 10.39
C ALA A 202 -17.04 -10.58 11.05
N VAL A 203 -16.54 -11.71 10.56
CA VAL A 203 -16.56 -12.99 11.27
C VAL A 203 -15.14 -13.48 11.48
N ILE A 204 -14.82 -13.88 12.71
CA ILE A 204 -13.48 -14.32 13.08
C ILE A 204 -13.50 -15.56 13.96
N ASN A 205 -12.39 -16.29 13.99
CA ASN A 205 -12.16 -17.38 14.93
C ASN A 205 -11.78 -16.84 16.33
N ASP A 206 -11.96 -17.64 17.38
CA ASP A 206 -11.60 -17.27 18.76
C ASP A 206 -10.09 -17.03 18.95
N THR A 207 -9.23 -17.74 18.20
CA THR A 207 -7.79 -17.45 18.20
C THR A 207 -7.50 -16.05 17.68
N VAL A 208 -8.17 -15.63 16.59
CA VAL A 208 -8.02 -14.30 15.98
C VAL A 208 -8.53 -13.24 16.95
N GLY A 209 -9.69 -13.48 17.57
CA GLY A 209 -10.21 -12.60 18.61
C GLY A 209 -9.23 -12.44 19.77
N THR A 210 -8.63 -13.55 20.23
CA THR A 210 -7.64 -13.53 21.31
C THR A 210 -6.38 -12.74 20.92
N MET A 211 -5.87 -12.94 19.70
CA MET A 211 -4.73 -12.20 19.17
C MET A 211 -5.02 -10.70 19.14
N MET A 212 -6.22 -10.32 18.69
CA MET A 212 -6.62 -8.91 18.53
C MET A 212 -6.92 -8.23 19.86
N THR A 213 -7.53 -8.93 20.82
CA THR A 213 -7.68 -8.46 22.20
C THR A 213 -6.33 -8.14 22.81
N CYS A 214 -5.37 -9.07 22.73
CA CYS A 214 -4.04 -8.88 23.28
C CYS A 214 -3.19 -7.90 22.47
N GLY A 215 -3.42 -7.80 21.16
CA GLY A 215 -2.73 -6.87 20.25
C GLY A 215 -3.09 -5.41 20.49
N TYR A 216 -4.28 -5.16 21.04
CA TYR A 216 -4.66 -3.83 21.51
C TYR A 216 -3.81 -3.38 22.70
N ASP A 217 -3.55 -4.29 23.64
CA ASP A 217 -2.78 -3.98 24.86
C ASP A 217 -1.25 -4.09 24.63
N ASP A 218 -0.81 -4.88 23.64
CA ASP A 218 0.60 -5.03 23.24
C ASP A 218 0.74 -5.21 21.72
N HIS A 219 1.21 -4.17 21.03
CA HIS A 219 1.41 -4.16 19.57
C HIS A 219 2.43 -5.19 19.04
N HIS A 220 3.14 -5.92 19.92
CA HIS A 220 3.97 -7.07 19.51
C HIS A 220 3.19 -8.38 19.41
N CYS A 221 1.88 -8.39 19.69
CA CYS A 221 1.06 -9.59 19.62
C CYS A 221 0.86 -10.04 18.17
N GLU A 222 1.41 -11.19 17.82
CA GLU A 222 1.34 -11.73 16.45
C GLU A 222 0.82 -13.17 16.41
N ILE A 223 0.51 -13.75 17.57
CA ILE A 223 -0.01 -15.11 17.72
C ILE A 223 -1.21 -15.08 18.68
N GLY A 224 -2.31 -15.69 18.28
CA GLY A 224 -3.44 -16.00 19.15
C GLY A 224 -3.50 -17.48 19.44
N LEU A 225 -3.57 -17.86 20.73
CA LEU A 225 -3.56 -19.24 21.19
C LEU A 225 -4.79 -19.55 22.03
N ILE A 226 -5.48 -20.64 21.69
CA ILE A 226 -6.57 -21.21 22.49
C ILE A 226 -6.14 -22.57 23.04
N VAL A 227 -6.23 -22.73 24.37
CA VAL A 227 -6.11 -24.03 25.05
C VAL A 227 -7.23 -24.15 26.09
N GLY A 228 -8.41 -24.54 25.62
CA GLY A 228 -9.65 -24.66 26.40
C GLY A 228 -10.36 -25.97 26.13
N THR A 229 -11.65 -25.93 25.79
CA THR A 229 -12.41 -27.12 25.35
C THR A 229 -11.76 -27.76 24.12
N GLY A 230 -11.35 -26.92 23.17
CA GLY A 230 -10.48 -27.29 22.05
C GLY A 230 -9.09 -26.67 22.18
N THR A 231 -8.25 -26.90 21.18
CA THR A 231 -7.01 -26.12 21.01
C THR A 231 -6.81 -25.71 19.57
N ASN A 232 -6.47 -24.44 19.38
CA ASN A 232 -6.15 -23.87 18.09
C ASN A 232 -5.15 -22.72 18.24
N ALA A 233 -4.53 -22.29 17.14
CA ALA A 233 -3.80 -21.04 17.11
C ALA A 233 -3.88 -20.37 15.73
N CYS A 234 -3.69 -19.05 15.73
CA CYS A 234 -3.52 -18.23 14.53
C CYS A 234 -2.27 -17.36 14.67
N TYR A 235 -1.75 -16.86 13.55
CA TYR A 235 -0.65 -15.91 13.56
C TYR A 235 -0.65 -15.01 12.32
N MET A 236 0.11 -13.91 12.35
CA MET A 236 0.29 -13.02 11.20
C MET A 236 1.33 -13.58 10.22
N GLU A 237 0.88 -13.98 9.03
CA GLU A 237 1.71 -14.46 7.90
C GLU A 237 1.89 -13.37 6.84
N GLU A 238 2.96 -13.43 6.07
CA GLU A 238 3.20 -12.55 4.92
C GLU A 238 2.32 -12.97 3.73
N MET A 239 1.66 -12.00 3.09
CA MET A 239 0.75 -12.28 1.97
C MET A 239 1.41 -13.02 0.81
N ARG A 240 2.68 -12.74 0.54
CA ARG A 240 3.48 -13.47 -0.47
C ARG A 240 3.61 -14.99 -0.25
N HIS A 241 3.33 -15.49 0.95
CA HIS A 241 3.34 -16.92 1.24
C HIS A 241 1.94 -17.54 1.17
N LEU A 242 0.88 -16.74 0.97
CA LEU A 242 -0.51 -17.19 0.95
C LEU A 242 -0.99 -17.39 -0.50
N GLU A 243 -0.63 -18.53 -1.11
CA GLU A 243 -0.98 -18.79 -2.51
C GLU A 243 -2.49 -18.96 -2.78
N LEU A 244 -3.28 -19.11 -1.72
CA LEU A 244 -4.75 -19.22 -1.73
C LEU A 244 -5.46 -17.87 -1.80
N VAL A 245 -4.74 -16.77 -1.60
CA VAL A 245 -5.30 -15.40 -1.64
C VAL A 245 -4.56 -14.61 -2.72
N GLU A 246 -5.31 -13.86 -3.52
CA GLU A 246 -4.68 -12.96 -4.48
C GLU A 246 -4.02 -11.76 -3.77
N GLY A 247 -2.79 -11.46 -4.19
CA GLY A 247 -1.97 -10.38 -3.66
C GLY A 247 -0.77 -10.88 -2.85
N ASP A 248 0.35 -10.18 -2.96
CA ASP A 248 1.62 -10.50 -2.29
C ASP A 248 2.00 -9.48 -1.20
N GLU A 249 1.12 -8.51 -0.93
CA GLU A 249 1.43 -7.32 -0.13
C GLU A 249 0.83 -7.32 1.28
N GLY A 250 1.67 -6.95 2.24
CA GLY A 250 1.27 -6.86 3.63
C GLY A 250 1.20 -8.22 4.30
N ARG A 251 0.40 -8.31 5.36
CA ARG A 251 0.25 -9.52 6.16
C ARG A 251 -1.22 -9.87 6.31
N MET A 252 -1.50 -11.12 6.59
CA MET A 252 -2.82 -11.58 6.96
C MET A 252 -2.72 -12.56 8.10
N CYS A 253 -3.64 -12.45 9.06
CA CYS A 253 -3.78 -13.47 10.09
C CYS A 253 -4.26 -14.78 9.45
N VAL A 254 -3.58 -15.87 9.75
CA VAL A 254 -3.90 -17.22 9.29
C VAL A 254 -4.39 -18.02 10.46
N ASN A 255 -5.59 -18.60 10.34
CA ASN A 255 -6.11 -19.56 11.28
C ASN A 255 -5.58 -20.96 10.91
N MET A 256 -4.71 -21.53 11.74
CA MET A 256 -4.03 -22.78 11.38
C MET A 256 -4.96 -23.99 11.37
N GLU A 257 -6.01 -24.00 12.19
CA GLU A 257 -6.81 -25.20 12.50
C GLU A 257 -5.91 -26.39 12.89
N TRP A 258 -4.96 -26.13 13.79
CA TRP A 258 -3.89 -27.08 14.09
C TRP A 258 -4.36 -28.35 14.81
N GLY A 259 -5.62 -28.40 15.22
CA GLY A 259 -6.19 -29.53 15.94
C GLY A 259 -6.23 -30.80 15.10
N ALA A 260 -6.32 -30.64 13.78
CA ALA A 260 -6.29 -31.70 12.78
C ALA A 260 -4.87 -32.21 12.45
N PHE A 261 -3.82 -31.67 13.07
CA PHE A 261 -2.47 -32.15 12.81
C PHE A 261 -2.34 -33.66 13.11
N GLY A 262 -1.81 -34.42 12.16
CA GLY A 262 -1.71 -35.88 12.26
C GLY A 262 -2.96 -36.66 11.87
N ASP A 263 -4.05 -36.00 11.44
CA ASP A 263 -5.25 -36.67 10.87
C ASP A 263 -4.91 -37.49 9.60
N ASP A 264 -3.78 -37.21 8.96
CA ASP A 264 -3.22 -37.93 7.81
C ASP A 264 -2.22 -39.05 8.21
N GLY A 265 -2.09 -39.33 9.51
CA GLY A 265 -1.18 -40.34 10.06
C GLY A 265 0.21 -39.81 10.46
N ALA A 266 0.49 -38.51 10.26
CA ALA A 266 1.82 -37.93 10.54
C ALA A 266 2.28 -38.01 12.01
N LEU A 267 1.37 -38.36 12.94
CA LEU A 267 1.65 -38.49 14.39
C LEU A 267 1.37 -39.90 14.94
N ASP A 268 1.14 -40.90 14.10
CA ASP A 268 0.75 -42.24 14.57
C ASP A 268 1.81 -42.94 15.43
N ASP A 269 3.08 -42.60 15.24
CA ASP A 269 4.22 -43.06 16.06
C ASP A 269 4.20 -42.51 17.49
N LEU A 270 3.53 -41.37 17.70
CA LEU A 270 3.41 -40.70 19.00
C LEU A 270 2.08 -40.99 19.71
N ARG A 271 1.09 -41.51 18.98
CA ARG A 271 -0.22 -41.89 19.52
C ARG A 271 -0.15 -43.24 20.23
N THR A 272 -0.68 -43.25 21.44
CA THR A 272 -0.80 -44.46 22.28
C THR A 272 -2.16 -45.14 22.09
N ASP A 273 -2.32 -46.34 22.62
CA ASP A 273 -3.61 -47.04 22.59
C ASP A 273 -4.72 -46.25 23.30
N PHE A 274 -4.38 -45.47 24.33
CA PHE A 274 -5.33 -44.58 25.00
C PHE A 274 -5.81 -43.46 24.06
N ASP A 275 -4.92 -42.93 23.21
CA ASP A 275 -5.25 -41.91 22.21
C ASP A 275 -6.11 -42.49 21.05
N ARG A 276 -5.97 -43.79 20.76
CA ARG A 276 -6.82 -44.49 19.78
C ARG A 276 -8.19 -44.81 20.35
N GLU A 277 -8.26 -45.21 21.61
CA GLU A 277 -9.53 -45.52 22.30
C GLU A 277 -10.39 -44.26 22.48
N ILE A 278 -9.79 -43.14 22.92
CA ILE A 278 -10.52 -41.87 23.06
C ILE A 278 -11.02 -41.34 21.70
N ASP A 279 -10.24 -41.56 20.63
CA ASP A 279 -10.61 -41.17 19.26
C ASP A 279 -11.79 -42.00 18.75
N ALA A 280 -11.74 -43.33 18.91
CA ALA A 280 -12.81 -44.25 18.51
C ALA A 280 -14.14 -43.97 19.22
N GLY A 281 -14.08 -43.55 20.50
CA GLY A 281 -15.27 -43.18 21.29
C GLY A 281 -15.75 -41.73 21.13
N SER A 282 -15.09 -40.92 20.29
CA SER A 282 -15.41 -39.50 20.12
C SER A 282 -16.54 -39.24 19.13
N LEU A 283 -17.03 -37.99 19.09
CA LEU A 283 -18.05 -37.56 18.12
C LEU A 283 -17.53 -37.49 16.67
N ASN A 284 -16.20 -37.46 16.49
CA ASN A 284 -15.50 -37.29 15.23
C ASN A 284 -14.28 -38.22 15.13
N PRO A 285 -14.46 -39.56 15.05
CA PRO A 285 -13.36 -40.49 14.94
C PRO A 285 -12.45 -40.22 13.74
N GLY A 286 -11.13 -40.34 13.91
CA GLY A 286 -10.13 -40.08 12.88
C GLY A 286 -9.94 -38.59 12.54
N LYS A 287 -10.52 -37.68 13.33
CA LYS A 287 -10.39 -36.23 13.16
C LYS A 287 -9.90 -35.55 14.43
N GLN A 288 -9.27 -34.40 14.28
CA GLN A 288 -8.80 -33.57 15.41
C GLN A 288 -7.86 -34.34 16.34
N LEU A 289 -6.99 -35.19 15.78
CA LEU A 289 -6.16 -36.12 16.55
C LEU A 289 -5.17 -35.40 17.47
N PHE A 290 -4.58 -34.30 17.01
CA PHE A 290 -3.69 -33.48 17.84
C PHE A 290 -4.43 -32.78 18.98
N GLU A 291 -5.62 -32.25 18.69
CA GLU A 291 -6.47 -31.62 19.72
C GLU A 291 -6.86 -32.62 20.82
N LYS A 292 -7.18 -33.87 20.45
CA LYS A 292 -7.50 -34.96 21.39
C LYS A 292 -6.38 -35.30 22.37
N MET A 293 -5.13 -35.01 22.02
CA MET A 293 -3.97 -35.21 22.91
C MET A 293 -3.71 -34.03 23.86
N ILE A 294 -4.39 -32.89 23.68
CA ILE A 294 -4.06 -31.63 24.36
C ILE A 294 -5.23 -31.02 25.13
N SER A 295 -6.41 -30.93 24.51
CA SER A 295 -7.46 -30.03 24.97
C SER A 295 -8.21 -30.52 26.21
N GLY A 296 -8.93 -29.60 26.85
CA GLY A 296 -9.67 -29.84 28.08
C GLY A 296 -10.90 -30.73 27.91
N MET A 297 -11.41 -30.93 26.70
CA MET A 297 -12.48 -31.90 26.46
C MET A 297 -12.01 -33.35 26.64
N TYR A 298 -10.75 -33.63 26.35
CA TYR A 298 -10.22 -35.00 26.25
C TYR A 298 -9.26 -35.37 27.37
N MET A 299 -8.59 -34.39 27.99
CA MET A 299 -7.55 -34.62 29.00
C MET A 299 -8.02 -35.47 30.20
N GLY A 300 -9.20 -35.18 30.75
CA GLY A 300 -9.78 -35.95 31.86
C GLY A 300 -10.12 -37.39 31.47
N GLU A 301 -10.72 -37.58 30.29
CA GLU A 301 -11.09 -38.90 29.78
C GLU A 301 -9.86 -39.76 29.49
N LEU A 302 -8.78 -39.15 28.98
CA LEU A 302 -7.52 -39.85 28.78
C LEU A 302 -6.93 -40.36 30.11
N VAL A 303 -7.01 -39.56 31.18
CA VAL A 303 -6.63 -39.99 32.53
C VAL A 303 -7.50 -41.16 32.99
N ARG A 304 -8.83 -41.08 32.79
CA ARG A 304 -9.76 -42.16 33.14
C ARG A 304 -9.39 -43.49 32.48
N LEU A 305 -9.14 -43.47 31.16
CA LEU A 305 -8.77 -44.67 30.41
C LEU A 305 -7.48 -45.31 30.92
N ILE A 306 -6.49 -44.48 31.26
CA ILE A 306 -5.24 -44.95 31.88
C ILE A 306 -5.54 -45.62 33.24
N LEU A 307 -6.34 -44.98 34.09
CA LEU A 307 -6.70 -45.52 35.41
C LEU A 307 -7.50 -46.83 35.30
N VAL A 308 -8.43 -46.93 34.34
CA VAL A 308 -9.19 -48.17 34.09
C VAL A 308 -8.26 -49.30 33.68
N LYS A 309 -7.31 -49.05 32.77
CA LYS A 309 -6.35 -50.07 32.35
C LYS A 309 -5.43 -50.49 33.50
N MET A 310 -4.88 -49.52 34.24
CA MET A 310 -4.04 -49.80 35.42
C MET A 310 -4.81 -50.56 36.50
N ALA A 311 -6.11 -50.27 36.70
CA ALA A 311 -6.96 -51.01 37.62
C ALA A 311 -7.16 -52.45 37.16
N ARG A 312 -7.49 -52.68 35.89
CA ARG A 312 -7.64 -54.05 35.32
C ARG A 312 -6.36 -54.88 35.41
N GLU A 313 -5.21 -54.24 35.33
CA GLU A 313 -3.89 -54.88 35.48
C GLU A 313 -3.44 -55.02 36.95
N GLY A 314 -4.28 -54.62 37.92
CA GLY A 314 -3.99 -54.74 39.35
C GLY A 314 -2.94 -53.75 39.89
N ILE A 315 -2.58 -52.73 39.10
CA ILE A 315 -1.55 -51.73 39.45
C ILE A 315 -2.10 -50.69 40.43
N VAL A 316 -3.38 -50.34 40.32
CA VAL A 316 -4.09 -49.41 41.22
C VAL A 316 -5.37 -50.04 41.74
N PHE A 317 -5.86 -49.50 42.86
CA PHE A 317 -7.16 -49.84 43.47
C PHE A 317 -7.31 -51.33 43.81
N GLN A 318 -6.20 -52.05 43.99
CA GLN A 318 -6.18 -53.50 44.23
C GLN A 318 -6.94 -54.31 43.18
N GLY A 319 -6.99 -53.84 41.92
CA GLY A 319 -7.73 -54.52 40.85
C GLY A 319 -9.19 -54.10 40.70
N HIS A 320 -9.73 -53.27 41.60
CA HIS A 320 -11.16 -52.96 41.61
C HIS A 320 -11.51 -51.85 40.61
N THR A 321 -12.64 -52.02 39.93
CA THR A 321 -13.28 -51.00 39.08
C THR A 321 -14.70 -50.75 39.53
N THR A 322 -15.20 -49.52 39.35
CA THR A 322 -16.59 -49.13 39.65
C THR A 322 -17.33 -48.74 38.36
N PRO A 323 -18.67 -48.78 38.34
CA PRO A 323 -19.45 -48.26 37.21
C PRO A 323 -19.08 -46.83 36.84
N ASP A 324 -18.86 -45.96 37.83
CA ASP A 324 -18.46 -44.56 37.60
C ASP A 324 -17.05 -44.42 37.02
N LEU A 325 -16.09 -45.26 37.44
CA LEU A 325 -14.76 -45.27 36.82
C LEU A 325 -14.82 -45.78 35.36
N LEU A 326 -15.72 -46.72 35.06
CA LEU A 326 -15.89 -47.29 33.73
C LEU A 326 -16.69 -46.36 32.77
N ALA A 327 -17.53 -45.48 33.31
CA ALA A 327 -18.36 -44.57 32.54
C ALA A 327 -17.53 -43.42 31.90
N THR A 328 -17.67 -43.27 30.57
CA THR A 328 -17.04 -42.19 29.80
C THR A 328 -17.45 -40.81 30.35
N GLY A 329 -16.47 -39.91 30.51
CA GLY A 329 -16.71 -38.53 30.94
C GLY A 329 -16.89 -38.32 32.44
N HIS A 330 -16.91 -39.38 33.25
CA HIS A 330 -17.03 -39.26 34.72
C HIS A 330 -15.74 -38.77 35.40
N PHE A 331 -14.61 -38.73 34.69
CA PHE A 331 -13.38 -38.09 35.16
C PHE A 331 -13.08 -36.82 34.34
N GLN A 332 -13.38 -35.66 34.89
CA GLN A 332 -13.29 -34.39 34.16
C GLN A 332 -11.89 -33.76 34.23
N THR A 333 -11.55 -32.89 33.27
CA THR A 333 -10.28 -32.13 33.29
C THR A 333 -10.16 -31.18 34.49
N SER A 334 -11.30 -30.75 35.06
CA SER A 334 -11.33 -30.02 36.34
C SER A 334 -10.74 -30.85 37.49
N PHE A 335 -10.92 -32.18 37.47
CA PHE A 335 -10.32 -33.09 38.44
C PHE A 335 -8.81 -33.19 38.28
N VAL A 336 -8.31 -33.29 37.04
CA VAL A 336 -6.87 -33.21 36.74
C VAL A 336 -6.26 -31.94 37.35
N SER A 337 -6.91 -30.80 37.14
CA SER A 337 -6.48 -29.50 37.66
C SER A 337 -6.47 -29.46 39.19
N ALA A 338 -7.48 -30.03 39.84
CA ALA A 338 -7.55 -30.11 41.30
C ALA A 338 -6.48 -31.04 41.90
N ILE A 339 -6.26 -32.20 41.28
CA ILE A 339 -5.27 -33.21 41.71
C ILE A 339 -3.83 -32.69 41.57
N GLU A 340 -3.57 -31.84 40.58
CA GLU A 340 -2.27 -31.21 40.37
C GLU A 340 -2.05 -29.92 41.17
N ASN A 341 -2.98 -29.55 42.05
CA ASN A 341 -2.78 -28.44 42.98
C ASN A 341 -1.63 -28.73 43.95
N GLU A 342 -0.72 -27.78 44.13
CA GLU A 342 0.49 -27.98 44.95
C GLU A 342 0.19 -28.22 46.42
N LYS A 343 -0.88 -27.62 46.96
CA LYS A 343 -1.22 -27.68 48.39
C LYS A 343 -2.21 -28.79 48.70
N LEU A 344 -3.25 -28.93 47.88
CA LEU A 344 -4.40 -29.80 48.14
C LEU A 344 -4.50 -31.00 47.18
N GLY A 345 -3.49 -31.22 46.32
CA GLY A 345 -3.56 -32.20 45.24
C GLY A 345 -3.87 -33.63 45.67
N LEU A 346 -3.16 -34.15 46.67
CA LEU A 346 -3.38 -35.53 47.17
C LEU A 346 -4.71 -35.69 47.90
N LEU A 347 -5.15 -34.66 48.64
CA LEU A 347 -6.47 -34.65 49.28
C LEU A 347 -7.60 -34.61 48.24
N SER A 348 -7.39 -33.83 47.17
CA SER A 348 -8.33 -33.77 46.05
C SER A 348 -8.40 -35.11 45.33
N ALA A 349 -7.26 -35.76 45.10
CA ALA A 349 -7.20 -37.10 44.52
C ALA A 349 -7.98 -38.11 45.38
N GLU A 350 -7.75 -38.12 46.69
CA GLU A 350 -8.47 -39.01 47.60
C GLU A 350 -9.99 -38.80 47.54
N ARG A 351 -10.44 -37.54 47.61
CA ARG A 351 -11.85 -37.19 47.54
C ARG A 351 -12.48 -37.61 46.21
N ILE A 352 -11.87 -37.22 45.09
CA ILE A 352 -12.38 -37.51 43.75
C ILE A 352 -12.46 -39.02 43.50
N LEU A 353 -11.44 -39.78 43.91
CA LEU A 353 -11.45 -41.24 43.77
C LEU A 353 -12.54 -41.88 44.63
N LYS A 354 -12.78 -41.37 45.85
CA LYS A 354 -13.91 -41.80 46.70
C LYS A 354 -15.26 -41.47 46.08
N ASP A 355 -15.40 -40.29 45.47
CA ASP A 355 -16.63 -39.87 44.79
C ASP A 355 -16.95 -40.77 43.58
N LEU A 356 -15.93 -41.41 42.98
CA LEU A 356 -16.08 -42.46 41.95
C LEU A 356 -16.39 -43.85 42.53
N GLY A 357 -16.65 -43.95 43.84
CA GLY A 357 -16.96 -45.20 44.53
C GLY A 357 -15.75 -46.09 44.85
N LEU A 358 -14.53 -45.58 44.70
CA LEU A 358 -13.30 -46.33 45.01
C LEU A 358 -12.89 -46.14 46.47
N ASN A 359 -12.09 -47.08 47.01
CA ASN A 359 -11.44 -46.95 48.31
C ASN A 359 -9.92 -46.76 48.10
N PRO A 360 -9.45 -45.56 47.74
CA PRO A 360 -8.06 -45.34 47.34
C PRO A 360 -7.10 -45.45 48.53
N SER A 361 -5.98 -46.15 48.33
CA SER A 361 -4.83 -46.07 49.22
C SER A 361 -4.05 -44.75 49.01
N PRO A 362 -3.17 -44.35 49.94
CA PRO A 362 -2.28 -43.21 49.72
C PRO A 362 -1.39 -43.37 48.47
N GLU A 363 -1.04 -44.61 48.10
CA GLU A 363 -0.27 -44.91 46.90
C GLU A 363 -1.11 -44.74 45.63
N ASP A 364 -2.40 -45.07 45.66
CA ASP A 364 -3.34 -44.83 44.56
C ASP A 364 -3.51 -43.32 44.28
N CYS A 365 -3.59 -42.51 45.34
CA CYS A 365 -3.66 -41.05 45.21
C CYS A 365 -2.38 -40.47 44.58
N VAL A 366 -1.20 -40.95 44.99
CA VAL A 366 0.08 -40.54 44.41
C VAL A 366 0.22 -41.01 42.97
N THR A 367 -0.23 -42.22 42.67
CA THR A 367 -0.24 -42.78 41.32
C THR A 367 -1.14 -41.97 40.40
N THR A 368 -2.39 -41.73 40.81
CA THR A 368 -3.36 -40.92 40.07
C THR A 368 -2.82 -39.51 39.82
N GLN A 369 -2.23 -38.87 40.83
CA GLN A 369 -1.58 -37.57 40.66
C GLN A 369 -0.44 -37.63 39.63
N ARG A 370 0.36 -38.70 39.64
CA ARG A 370 1.45 -38.86 38.68
C ARG A 370 0.93 -39.07 37.25
N VAL A 371 -0.15 -39.83 37.07
CA VAL A 371 -0.83 -39.99 35.77
C VAL A 371 -1.30 -38.64 35.25
N CYS A 372 -2.01 -37.86 36.07
CA CYS A 372 -2.45 -36.50 35.73
C CYS A 372 -1.27 -35.64 35.25
N GLN A 373 -0.17 -35.61 36.02
CA GLN A 373 1.03 -34.86 35.69
C GLN A 373 1.64 -35.25 34.34
N ILE A 374 1.70 -36.54 34.03
CA ILE A 374 2.27 -37.02 32.76
C ILE A 374 1.38 -36.57 31.59
N VAL A 375 0.07 -36.78 31.70
CA VAL A 375 -0.90 -36.41 30.65
C VAL A 375 -0.90 -34.89 30.40
N SER A 376 -1.02 -34.07 31.45
CA SER A 376 -1.06 -32.61 31.29
C SER A 376 0.30 -32.03 30.88
N THR A 377 1.42 -32.66 31.25
CA THR A 377 2.76 -32.27 30.78
C THR A 377 2.93 -32.58 29.30
N ARG A 378 2.47 -33.75 28.83
CA ARG A 378 2.48 -34.11 27.41
C ARG A 378 1.70 -33.07 26.59
N ALA A 379 0.49 -32.74 27.04
CA ALA A 379 -0.35 -31.72 26.40
C ALA A 379 0.36 -30.35 26.28
N ALA A 380 0.96 -29.87 27.38
CA ALA A 380 1.70 -28.61 27.37
C ALA A 380 2.95 -28.65 26.47
N HIS A 381 3.64 -29.80 26.38
CA HIS A 381 4.83 -29.97 25.56
C HIS A 381 4.50 -30.07 24.06
N LEU A 382 3.43 -30.76 23.68
CA LEU A 382 2.95 -30.80 22.29
C LEU A 382 2.53 -29.41 21.81
N CYS A 383 1.79 -28.68 22.63
CA CYS A 383 1.45 -27.28 22.36
C CYS A 383 2.71 -26.41 22.18
N ALA A 384 3.74 -26.61 23.01
CA ALA A 384 5.03 -25.92 22.89
C ALA A 384 5.76 -26.23 21.57
N ALA A 385 5.74 -27.47 21.11
CA ALA A 385 6.39 -27.91 19.87
C ALA A 385 5.78 -27.24 18.63
N SER A 386 4.45 -27.16 18.56
CA SER A 386 3.77 -26.46 17.46
C SER A 386 4.00 -24.95 17.52
N LEU A 387 3.95 -24.32 18.71
CA LEU A 387 4.31 -22.90 18.85
C LEU A 387 5.76 -22.60 18.44
N ALA A 388 6.69 -23.51 18.72
CA ALA A 388 8.08 -23.36 18.30
C ALA A 388 8.23 -23.30 16.76
N ALA A 389 7.37 -24.01 16.02
CA ALA A 389 7.35 -23.94 14.56
C ALA A 389 6.83 -22.59 14.05
N VAL A 390 5.74 -22.08 14.67
CA VAL A 390 5.16 -20.77 14.35
C VAL A 390 6.13 -19.64 14.67
N LEU A 391 6.81 -19.69 15.82
CA LEU A 391 7.81 -18.68 16.20
C LEU A 391 8.98 -18.66 15.22
N ARG A 392 9.44 -19.84 14.77
CA ARG A 392 10.45 -19.92 13.71
C ARG A 392 9.95 -19.33 12.39
N GLN A 393 8.69 -19.59 11.99
CA GLN A 393 8.08 -18.97 10.81
C GLN A 393 8.12 -17.46 10.88
N ILE A 394 7.64 -16.87 11.96
CA ILE A 394 7.60 -15.40 12.11
C ILE A 394 9.01 -14.82 12.10
N ARG A 395 9.97 -15.47 12.77
CA ARG A 395 11.38 -15.05 12.78
C ARG A 395 11.97 -15.05 11.37
N ASP A 396 11.77 -16.15 10.62
CA ASP A 396 12.29 -16.31 9.27
C ASP A 396 11.63 -15.32 8.29
N ASN A 397 10.32 -15.09 8.41
CA ASN A 397 9.58 -14.09 7.64
C ASN A 397 10.16 -12.68 7.81
N LYS A 398 10.57 -12.34 9.04
CA LYS A 398 11.18 -11.05 9.40
C LYS A 398 12.67 -10.98 9.07
N ALA A 399 13.28 -12.08 8.60
CA ALA A 399 14.72 -12.21 8.40
C ALA A 399 15.53 -11.74 9.64
N ALA A 400 15.04 -12.06 10.84
CA ALA A 400 15.60 -11.59 12.10
C ALA A 400 16.46 -12.67 12.76
N GLU A 401 17.61 -12.30 13.31
CA GLU A 401 18.46 -13.23 14.09
C GLU A 401 17.82 -13.62 15.43
N ARG A 402 17.06 -12.69 16.03
CA ARG A 402 16.27 -12.91 17.25
C ARG A 402 14.87 -12.37 17.04
N LEU A 403 13.86 -13.09 17.53
CA LEU A 403 12.47 -12.66 17.46
C LEU A 403 11.99 -12.15 18.82
N ARG A 404 11.44 -10.93 18.87
CA ARG A 404 10.62 -10.46 19.99
C ARG A 404 9.16 -10.47 19.57
N THR A 405 8.31 -11.17 20.31
CA THR A 405 6.87 -11.26 20.00
C THR A 405 6.04 -11.58 21.24
N THR A 406 4.73 -11.32 21.14
CA THR A 406 3.74 -11.62 22.16
C THR A 406 2.74 -12.67 21.64
N ILE A 407 2.42 -13.64 22.49
CA ILE A 407 1.38 -14.64 22.27
C ILE A 407 0.20 -14.28 23.18
N GLY A 408 -0.92 -13.89 22.57
CA GLY A 408 -2.20 -13.75 23.26
C GLY A 408 -2.78 -15.13 23.54
N VAL A 409 -3.17 -15.40 24.79
CA VAL A 409 -3.66 -16.73 25.20
C VAL A 409 -5.01 -16.65 25.89
N ASP A 410 -5.92 -17.53 25.50
CA ASP A 410 -7.17 -17.83 26.19
C ASP A 410 -7.40 -19.36 26.29
N GLY A 411 -8.41 -19.78 27.05
CA GLY A 411 -8.85 -21.15 27.22
C GLY A 411 -8.81 -21.62 28.68
N SER A 412 -9.80 -22.43 29.04
CA SER A 412 -10.03 -22.92 30.40
C SER A 412 -8.88 -23.74 30.96
N VAL A 413 -8.21 -24.58 30.14
CA VAL A 413 -7.06 -25.39 30.60
C VAL A 413 -5.89 -24.48 30.96
N TYR A 414 -5.53 -23.55 30.07
CA TYR A 414 -4.44 -22.62 30.32
C TYR A 414 -4.72 -21.71 31.53
N LYS A 415 -5.97 -21.24 31.69
CA LYS A 415 -6.38 -20.34 32.78
C LYS A 415 -6.46 -21.04 34.15
N ASN A 416 -7.02 -22.24 34.21
CA ASN A 416 -7.42 -22.88 35.46
C ASN A 416 -6.46 -23.98 35.93
N HIS A 417 -5.70 -24.62 35.03
CA HIS A 417 -4.78 -25.69 35.42
C HIS A 417 -3.51 -25.11 36.08
N PRO A 418 -3.18 -25.48 37.33
CA PRO A 418 -2.19 -24.76 38.14
C PRO A 418 -0.77 -24.81 37.56
N GLN A 419 -0.44 -25.83 36.78
CA GLN A 419 0.92 -26.07 36.26
C GLN A 419 1.03 -25.92 34.73
N PHE A 420 -0.07 -25.77 34.00
CA PHE A 420 -0.05 -25.91 32.53
C PHE A 420 0.72 -24.77 31.87
N ALA A 421 0.33 -23.52 32.17
CA ALA A 421 1.00 -22.32 31.63
C ALA A 421 2.51 -22.34 31.92
N ARG A 422 2.90 -22.66 33.16
CA ARG A 422 4.31 -22.73 33.57
C ARG A 422 5.10 -23.76 32.75
N ARG A 423 4.54 -24.95 32.52
CA ARG A 423 5.17 -26.01 31.72
C ARG A 423 5.28 -25.63 30.25
N LEU A 424 4.20 -25.09 29.68
CA LEU A 424 4.15 -24.58 28.30
C LEU A 424 5.24 -23.52 28.08
N HIS A 425 5.26 -22.47 28.91
CA HIS A 425 6.22 -21.37 28.76
C HIS A 425 7.66 -21.85 28.90
N LYS A 426 7.93 -22.74 29.86
CA LYS A 426 9.26 -23.30 30.07
C LYS A 426 9.72 -24.09 28.84
N MET A 427 8.83 -24.90 28.25
CA MET A 427 9.19 -25.72 27.09
C MET A 427 9.36 -24.86 25.84
N VAL A 428 8.48 -23.88 25.57
CA VAL A 428 8.65 -22.95 24.44
C VAL A 428 10.02 -22.28 24.48
N ARG A 429 10.41 -21.71 25.63
CA ARG A 429 11.73 -21.04 25.78
C ARG A 429 12.92 -21.98 25.59
N ARG A 430 12.75 -23.29 25.81
CA ARG A 430 13.80 -24.29 25.55
C ARG A 430 13.92 -24.62 24.07
N LEU A 431 12.78 -24.82 23.39
CA LEU A 431 12.75 -25.22 21.98
C LEU A 431 13.15 -24.09 21.00
N VAL A 432 12.99 -22.83 21.41
CA VAL A 432 13.34 -21.62 20.63
C VAL A 432 14.06 -20.58 21.50
N PRO A 433 15.34 -20.82 21.86
CA PRO A 433 16.10 -19.94 22.77
C PRO A 433 16.45 -18.56 22.17
N ASP A 434 16.29 -18.42 20.86
CA ASP A 434 16.49 -17.21 20.06
C ASP A 434 15.22 -16.33 19.96
N CYS A 435 14.12 -16.75 20.59
CA CYS A 435 12.86 -16.01 20.63
C CYS A 435 12.56 -15.48 22.05
N ASP A 436 12.47 -14.16 22.18
CA ASP A 436 12.04 -13.45 23.38
C ASP A 436 10.50 -13.34 23.41
N VAL A 437 9.85 -14.38 23.97
CA VAL A 437 8.39 -14.55 23.94
C VAL A 437 7.71 -14.07 25.22
N ARG A 438 6.75 -13.15 25.07
CA ARG A 438 5.80 -12.76 26.13
C ARG A 438 4.47 -13.49 25.94
N PHE A 439 3.92 -14.04 27.02
CA PHE A 439 2.56 -14.59 27.02
C PHE A 439 1.63 -13.59 27.69
N LEU A 440 0.59 -13.14 26.99
CA LEU A 440 -0.40 -12.21 27.50
C LEU A 440 -1.76 -12.91 27.59
N ARG A 441 -2.40 -12.83 28.75
CA ARG A 441 -3.73 -13.43 28.97
C ARG A 441 -4.81 -12.51 28.44
N SER A 442 -5.75 -13.05 27.68
CA SER A 442 -7.00 -12.36 27.35
C SER A 442 -7.98 -12.49 28.51
N GLU A 443 -8.16 -11.42 29.29
CA GLU A 443 -9.09 -11.42 30.44
C GLU A 443 -10.55 -11.35 29.98
N ASP A 444 -10.84 -10.52 28.96
CA ASP A 444 -12.21 -10.26 28.45
C ASP A 444 -12.63 -11.19 27.30
N GLY A 445 -11.75 -12.11 26.89
CA GLY A 445 -12.01 -13.14 25.88
C GLY A 445 -11.98 -12.67 24.43
N SER A 446 -12.42 -13.54 23.52
CA SER A 446 -12.48 -13.32 22.08
C SER A 446 -13.52 -12.27 21.65
N GLY A 447 -14.53 -11.99 22.49
CA GLY A 447 -15.56 -10.97 22.23
C GLY A 447 -15.01 -9.55 22.06
N LYS A 448 -14.07 -9.12 22.93
CA LYS A 448 -13.33 -7.84 22.75
C LYS A 448 -12.58 -7.84 21.41
N GLY A 449 -12.00 -8.97 21.05
CA GLY A 449 -11.26 -9.17 19.81
C GLY A 449 -12.09 -8.99 18.55
N ALA A 450 -13.32 -9.54 18.52
CA ALA A 450 -14.25 -9.31 17.41
C ALA A 450 -14.60 -7.84 17.26
N ALA A 451 -14.84 -7.12 18.36
CA ALA A 451 -15.03 -5.68 18.30
C ALA A 451 -13.77 -4.95 17.79
N MET A 452 -12.56 -5.36 18.19
CA MET A 452 -11.32 -4.76 17.69
C MET A 452 -11.12 -5.00 16.19
N VAL A 453 -11.42 -6.20 15.68
CA VAL A 453 -11.37 -6.49 14.23
C VAL A 453 -12.35 -5.60 13.47
N THR A 454 -13.58 -5.50 13.97
CA THR A 454 -14.60 -4.60 13.44
C THR A 454 -14.13 -3.15 13.44
N ALA A 455 -13.48 -2.71 14.52
CA ALA A 455 -12.94 -1.35 14.63
C ALA A 455 -11.79 -1.10 13.64
N VAL A 456 -10.89 -2.08 13.46
CA VAL A 456 -9.80 -2.04 12.47
C VAL A 456 -10.36 -2.00 11.04
N ALA A 457 -11.34 -2.85 10.72
CA ALA A 457 -11.98 -2.87 9.40
C ALA A 457 -12.67 -1.54 9.09
N TYR A 458 -13.42 -1.00 10.06
CA TYR A 458 -14.08 0.30 9.95
C TYR A 458 -13.07 1.44 9.77
N ARG A 459 -11.96 1.44 10.53
CA ARG A 459 -10.86 2.40 10.34
C ARG A 459 -10.29 2.34 8.93
N LEU A 460 -9.93 1.15 8.45
CA LEU A 460 -9.31 0.98 7.14
C LEU A 460 -10.24 1.45 6.01
N ALA A 461 -11.54 1.14 6.11
CA ALA A 461 -12.55 1.62 5.17
C ALA A 461 -12.66 3.16 5.18
N LYS A 462 -12.67 3.77 6.37
CA LYS A 462 -12.69 5.23 6.51
C LYS A 462 -11.43 5.88 5.94
N GLN A 463 -10.25 5.33 6.23
CA GLN A 463 -8.98 5.81 5.69
C GLN A 463 -8.95 5.71 4.16
N GLN A 464 -9.45 4.61 3.59
CA GLN A 464 -9.54 4.44 2.15
C GLN A 464 -10.49 5.46 1.51
N ALA A 465 -11.66 5.68 2.10
CA ALA A 465 -12.61 6.69 1.62
C ALA A 465 -12.02 8.11 1.68
N GLU A 466 -11.27 8.43 2.75
CA GLU A 466 -10.61 9.73 2.91
C GLU A 466 -9.49 9.93 1.89
N ARG A 467 -8.63 8.92 1.67
CA ARG A 467 -7.62 8.92 0.59
C ARG A 467 -8.28 9.18 -0.76
N GLN A 468 -9.34 8.43 -1.06
CA GLN A 468 -10.04 8.54 -2.34
C GLN A 468 -10.66 9.93 -2.52
N SER A 469 -11.30 10.47 -1.49
CA SER A 469 -11.87 11.83 -1.53
C SER A 469 -10.84 12.90 -1.83
N ILE A 470 -9.62 12.79 -1.30
CA ILE A 470 -8.53 13.73 -1.59
C ILE A 470 -8.04 13.56 -3.03
N LEU A 471 -7.81 12.32 -3.48
CA LEU A 471 -7.36 12.04 -4.85
C LEU A 471 -8.39 12.47 -5.89
N ASP A 472 -9.68 12.35 -5.60
CA ASP A 472 -10.76 12.75 -6.50
C ASP A 472 -10.77 14.27 -6.75
N THR A 473 -10.26 15.10 -5.83
CA THR A 473 -10.08 16.54 -6.07
C THR A 473 -9.08 16.84 -7.18
N LEU A 474 -8.16 15.92 -7.45
CA LEU A 474 -7.14 16.02 -8.50
C LEU A 474 -7.60 15.34 -9.80
N ARG A 475 -8.76 14.69 -9.85
CA ARG A 475 -9.26 14.04 -11.06
C ARG A 475 -10.17 14.99 -11.83
N LEU A 476 -9.91 15.14 -13.13
CA LEU A 476 -10.72 15.97 -14.01
C LEU A 476 -11.67 15.11 -14.84
N GLY A 477 -12.97 15.44 -14.75
CA GLY A 477 -14.00 14.92 -15.62
C GLY A 477 -13.94 15.54 -17.02
N ARG A 478 -14.58 14.88 -17.99
CA ARG A 478 -14.62 15.33 -19.39
C ARG A 478 -15.17 16.75 -19.55
N GLU A 479 -16.25 17.08 -18.84
CA GLU A 479 -16.87 18.42 -18.90
C GLU A 479 -15.92 19.52 -18.42
N GLN A 480 -15.14 19.24 -17.37
CA GLN A 480 -14.11 20.16 -16.87
C GLN A 480 -13.01 20.38 -17.91
N LEU A 481 -12.56 19.32 -18.58
CA LEU A 481 -11.55 19.43 -19.65
C LEU A 481 -12.06 20.22 -20.87
N VAL A 482 -13.34 20.05 -21.26
CA VAL A 482 -13.98 20.87 -22.30
C VAL A 482 -14.04 22.34 -21.88
N ALA A 483 -14.34 22.63 -20.61
CA ALA A 483 -14.35 23.99 -20.08
C ALA A 483 -12.94 24.62 -20.10
N VAL A 484 -11.89 23.88 -19.71
CA VAL A 484 -10.49 24.32 -19.81
C VAL A 484 -10.14 24.67 -21.26
N LYS A 485 -10.45 23.78 -22.22
CA LYS A 485 -10.23 24.01 -23.65
C LYS A 485 -10.92 25.29 -24.15
N ARG A 486 -12.19 25.48 -23.78
CA ARG A 486 -12.97 26.67 -24.17
C ARG A 486 -12.34 27.96 -23.62
N ARG A 487 -12.00 27.97 -22.32
CA ARG A 487 -11.39 29.14 -21.66
C ARG A 487 -10.03 29.48 -22.27
N LEU A 488 -9.22 28.48 -22.63
CA LEU A 488 -7.96 28.75 -23.32
C LEU A 488 -8.19 29.38 -24.70
N LEU A 489 -9.19 28.93 -25.46
CA LEU A 489 -9.53 29.51 -26.76
C LEU A 489 -9.94 31.00 -26.64
N GLU A 490 -10.66 31.34 -25.57
CA GLU A 490 -11.03 32.73 -25.24
C GLU A 490 -9.78 33.56 -24.92
N GLU A 491 -8.87 33.05 -24.09
CA GLU A 491 -7.60 33.72 -23.77
C GLU A 491 -6.69 33.88 -24.99
N MET A 492 -6.63 32.89 -25.89
CA MET A 492 -5.90 33.01 -27.16
C MET A 492 -6.45 34.16 -28.02
N THR A 493 -7.77 34.32 -28.05
CA THR A 493 -8.42 35.41 -28.79
C THR A 493 -8.10 36.77 -28.16
N ARG A 494 -8.16 36.87 -26.83
CA ARG A 494 -7.77 38.08 -26.09
C ARG A 494 -6.30 38.44 -26.28
N GLY A 495 -5.40 37.46 -26.27
CA GLY A 495 -3.98 37.67 -26.45
C GLY A 495 -3.60 38.19 -27.84
N LEU A 496 -4.34 37.80 -28.87
CA LEU A 496 -4.12 38.22 -30.25
C LEU A 496 -4.71 39.61 -30.57
N ALA A 497 -5.80 39.99 -29.89
CA ALA A 497 -6.50 41.25 -30.14
C ALA A 497 -5.78 42.46 -29.50
N ARG A 498 -5.60 43.54 -30.27
CA ARG A 498 -4.82 44.71 -29.86
C ARG A 498 -5.39 45.38 -28.60
N GLU A 499 -6.72 45.43 -28.49
CA GLU A 499 -7.42 46.08 -27.37
C GLU A 499 -7.28 45.32 -26.04
N THR A 500 -7.14 43.99 -26.08
CA THR A 500 -7.16 43.14 -24.88
C THR A 500 -5.81 42.49 -24.56
N HIS A 501 -4.83 42.55 -25.47
CA HIS A 501 -3.50 41.96 -25.31
C HIS A 501 -2.77 42.35 -24.00
N SER A 502 -2.83 43.63 -23.62
CA SER A 502 -2.14 44.13 -22.42
C SER A 502 -2.66 43.46 -21.14
N SER A 503 -3.96 43.17 -21.10
CA SER A 503 -4.65 42.53 -19.98
C SER A 503 -4.91 41.04 -20.20
N ALA A 504 -4.49 40.42 -21.30
CA ALA A 504 -4.61 38.97 -21.49
C ALA A 504 -3.59 38.20 -20.64
N ALA A 505 -3.97 37.03 -20.10
CA ALA A 505 -3.03 36.17 -19.39
C ALA A 505 -2.08 35.47 -20.38
N VAL A 506 -2.65 34.90 -21.43
CA VAL A 506 -1.92 34.27 -22.54
C VAL A 506 -1.51 35.33 -23.54
N LYS A 507 -0.21 35.57 -23.70
CA LYS A 507 0.30 36.75 -24.41
C LYS A 507 0.28 36.65 -25.92
N MET A 508 0.31 35.45 -26.50
CA MET A 508 0.23 35.25 -27.96
C MET A 508 1.25 36.12 -28.72
N LEU A 509 2.52 36.02 -28.31
CA LEU A 509 3.63 36.84 -28.76
C LEU A 509 4.00 36.55 -30.23
N PRO A 510 4.02 37.58 -31.10
CA PRO A 510 4.52 37.47 -32.47
C PRO A 510 6.01 37.10 -32.52
N THR A 511 6.37 36.05 -33.27
CA THR A 511 7.77 35.59 -33.37
C THR A 511 8.50 36.09 -34.61
N TYR A 512 7.78 36.72 -35.54
CA TYR A 512 8.26 37.12 -36.87
C TYR A 512 8.73 35.96 -37.77
N VAL A 513 8.54 34.70 -37.37
CA VAL A 513 8.71 33.54 -38.24
C VAL A 513 7.44 33.36 -39.07
N ARG A 514 7.51 33.63 -40.39
CA ARG A 514 6.33 33.68 -41.29
C ARG A 514 6.08 32.41 -42.10
N SER A 515 7.01 31.46 -42.10
CA SER A 515 6.87 30.19 -42.81
C SER A 515 7.66 29.08 -42.13
N THR A 516 7.18 27.85 -42.25
CA THR A 516 7.95 26.64 -41.94
C THR A 516 9.04 26.40 -42.98
N PRO A 517 9.99 25.48 -42.74
CA PRO A 517 11.00 25.14 -43.73
C PRO A 517 10.35 24.58 -45.02
N ASP A 518 10.84 24.99 -46.19
CA ASP A 518 10.37 24.52 -47.50
C ASP A 518 11.37 23.57 -48.19
N GLY A 519 12.53 23.38 -47.58
CA GLY A 519 13.62 22.53 -48.05
C GLY A 519 14.54 23.21 -49.05
N THR A 520 14.41 24.53 -49.24
CA THR A 520 15.40 25.34 -49.96
C THR A 520 16.49 25.91 -49.04
N GLU A 521 16.41 25.68 -47.73
CA GLU A 521 17.41 26.13 -46.77
C GLU A 521 18.79 25.51 -47.07
N ARG A 522 19.86 26.32 -46.95
CA ARG A 522 21.25 25.87 -47.12
C ARG A 522 22.21 26.80 -46.39
N GLY A 523 23.33 26.27 -45.92
CA GLY A 523 24.39 27.04 -45.27
C GLY A 523 24.92 26.38 -44.02
N ASP A 524 25.89 27.04 -43.40
CA ASP A 524 26.46 26.66 -42.10
C ASP A 524 26.04 27.72 -41.09
N PHE A 525 25.44 27.30 -39.98
CA PHE A 525 24.80 28.17 -39.00
C PHE A 525 25.24 27.81 -37.60
N LEU A 526 25.42 28.82 -36.76
CA LEU A 526 25.50 28.62 -35.32
C LEU A 526 24.11 28.68 -34.71
N ALA A 527 23.87 27.86 -33.69
CA ALA A 527 22.70 27.96 -32.86
C ALA A 527 23.10 27.94 -31.38
N LEU A 528 22.46 28.79 -30.60
CA LEU A 528 22.55 28.79 -29.14
C LEU A 528 21.24 28.26 -28.58
N ASP A 529 21.29 27.44 -27.54
CA ASP A 529 20.10 26.94 -26.87
C ASP A 529 20.19 27.16 -25.36
N LEU A 530 19.47 28.17 -24.91
CA LEU A 530 19.38 28.60 -23.53
C LEU A 530 17.94 28.52 -23.04
N GLY A 531 17.68 27.66 -22.06
CA GLY A 531 16.34 27.51 -21.49
C GLY A 531 16.24 26.78 -20.16
N GLY A 532 17.37 26.24 -19.66
CA GLY A 532 17.51 25.55 -18.39
C GLY A 532 18.96 25.60 -17.91
N THR A 533 19.37 24.67 -17.06
CA THR A 533 20.76 24.58 -16.53
C THR A 533 21.79 24.11 -17.55
N ASN A 534 21.34 23.45 -18.63
CA ASN A 534 22.19 23.00 -19.72
C ASN A 534 22.07 23.99 -20.88
N PHE A 535 23.14 24.74 -21.13
CA PHE A 535 23.31 25.58 -22.29
C PHE A 535 23.97 24.79 -23.41
N ARG A 536 23.52 24.94 -24.66
CA ARG A 536 24.13 24.25 -25.79
C ARG A 536 24.57 25.26 -26.85
N VAL A 537 25.76 25.03 -27.39
CA VAL A 537 26.25 25.70 -28.60
C VAL A 537 26.28 24.65 -29.70
N LEU A 538 25.71 24.97 -30.86
CA LEU A 538 25.56 24.05 -31.98
C LEU A 538 26.11 24.66 -33.27
N LEU A 539 26.77 23.84 -34.08
CA LEU A 539 27.03 24.09 -35.50
C LEU A 539 26.10 23.20 -36.31
N VAL A 540 25.28 23.81 -37.17
CA VAL A 540 24.30 23.13 -38.01
C VAL A 540 24.63 23.42 -39.47
N ARG A 541 24.91 22.36 -40.24
CA ARG A 541 25.18 22.45 -41.67
C ARG A 541 24.01 21.88 -42.46
N VAL A 542 23.34 22.75 -43.21
CA VAL A 542 22.19 22.40 -44.05
C VAL A 542 22.67 22.33 -45.50
N ARG A 543 22.48 21.18 -46.15
CA ARG A 543 22.93 20.92 -47.53
C ARG A 543 21.74 20.70 -48.49
N GLN A 544 21.79 21.29 -49.68
CA GLN A 544 20.85 21.04 -50.78
C GLN A 544 21.31 19.85 -51.64
N GLY A 545 20.40 18.96 -52.07
CA GLY A 545 20.68 17.89 -53.05
C GLY A 545 19.81 16.63 -52.94
N ARG A 546 20.13 15.58 -53.72
CA ARG A 546 19.42 14.27 -53.76
C ARG A 546 19.42 13.50 -52.43
N ARG A 547 20.26 13.91 -51.48
CA ARG A 547 20.23 13.48 -50.07
C ARG A 547 20.08 14.75 -49.23
N ARG A 548 18.84 15.17 -48.93
CA ARG A 548 18.59 16.17 -47.88
C ARG A 548 19.26 15.66 -46.61
N GLY A 549 20.08 16.50 -45.99
CA GLY A 549 20.86 16.14 -44.82
C GLY A 549 21.21 17.37 -44.00
N VAL A 550 20.97 17.26 -42.69
CA VAL A 550 21.41 18.24 -41.69
C VAL A 550 22.50 17.55 -40.88
N GLU A 551 23.72 18.09 -40.94
CA GLU A 551 24.82 17.65 -40.07
C GLU A 551 24.88 18.59 -38.88
N MET A 552 24.90 18.03 -37.66
CA MET A 552 24.92 18.81 -36.43
C MET A 552 26.06 18.39 -35.52
N HIS A 553 26.78 19.38 -35.01
CA HIS A 553 27.74 19.24 -33.92
C HIS A 553 27.29 20.11 -32.77
N ASN A 554 27.36 19.62 -31.53
CA ASN A 554 27.00 20.41 -30.37
C ASN A 554 27.91 20.10 -29.18
N LYS A 555 27.99 21.07 -28.26
CA LYS A 555 28.62 20.90 -26.94
C LYS A 555 27.70 21.49 -25.87
N ILE A 556 27.60 20.77 -24.75
CA ILE A 556 26.76 21.14 -23.61
C ILE A 556 27.65 21.80 -22.56
N TYR A 557 27.19 22.94 -22.05
CA TYR A 557 27.82 23.72 -21.00
C TYR A 557 26.86 23.85 -19.82
N ALA A 558 27.37 23.65 -18.61
CA ALA A 558 26.60 23.93 -17.41
C ALA A 558 26.58 25.44 -17.17
N ILE A 559 25.44 25.97 -16.74
CA ILE A 559 25.36 27.33 -16.17
C ILE A 559 25.29 27.19 -14.64
N PRO A 560 26.34 27.62 -13.92
CA PRO A 560 26.33 27.71 -12.46
C PRO A 560 25.13 28.48 -11.92
N GLN A 561 24.57 28.04 -10.79
CA GLN A 561 23.35 28.61 -10.22
C GLN A 561 23.53 30.06 -9.75
N ASP A 562 24.73 30.36 -9.26
CA ASP A 562 25.23 31.70 -8.95
C ASP A 562 25.19 32.63 -10.16
N LEU A 563 25.54 32.17 -11.37
CA LEU A 563 25.41 32.96 -12.60
C LEU A 563 23.95 33.10 -13.05
N MET A 564 23.13 32.06 -12.89
CA MET A 564 21.69 32.16 -13.19
C MET A 564 20.97 33.23 -12.36
N GLN A 565 21.50 33.55 -11.17
CA GLN A 565 20.93 34.50 -10.21
C GLN A 565 21.81 35.76 -10.02
N GLY A 566 22.91 35.88 -10.77
CA GLY A 566 23.89 36.95 -10.67
C GLY A 566 23.52 38.19 -11.48
N THR A 567 24.50 38.75 -12.19
CA THR A 567 24.27 39.86 -13.12
C THR A 567 24.11 39.37 -14.56
N GLY A 568 23.41 40.15 -15.38
CA GLY A 568 23.30 39.89 -16.81
C GLY A 568 24.65 39.91 -17.50
N GLU A 569 25.53 40.83 -17.11
CA GLU A 569 26.89 40.90 -17.62
C GLU A 569 27.65 39.58 -17.42
N GLU A 570 27.70 39.05 -16.19
CA GLU A 570 28.36 37.78 -15.89
C GLU A 570 27.73 36.59 -16.63
N LEU A 571 26.39 36.56 -16.75
CA LEU A 571 25.69 35.50 -17.46
C LEU A 571 26.04 35.48 -18.96
N PHE A 572 26.00 36.64 -19.61
CA PHE A 572 26.28 36.74 -21.04
C PHE A 572 27.78 36.61 -21.36
N ASP A 573 28.68 37.03 -20.46
CA ASP A 573 30.11 36.75 -20.58
C ASP A 573 30.40 35.25 -20.51
N HIS A 574 29.74 34.52 -19.60
CA HIS A 574 29.84 33.05 -19.56
C HIS A 574 29.33 32.39 -20.85
N ILE A 575 28.23 32.90 -21.41
CA ILE A 575 27.70 32.42 -22.70
C ILE A 575 28.74 32.63 -23.82
N VAL A 576 29.35 33.81 -23.89
CA VAL A 576 30.38 34.13 -24.90
C VAL A 576 31.62 33.27 -24.72
N HIS A 577 32.06 33.03 -23.49
CA HIS A 577 33.15 32.09 -23.20
C HIS A 577 32.85 30.67 -23.70
N CYS A 578 31.62 30.18 -23.49
CA CYS A 578 31.19 28.88 -23.99
C CYS A 578 31.21 28.83 -25.53
N ILE A 579 30.82 29.92 -26.21
CA ILE A 579 30.87 30.03 -27.66
C ILE A 579 32.32 30.02 -28.15
N ALA A 580 33.22 30.76 -27.50
CA ALA A 580 34.65 30.79 -27.81
C ALA A 580 35.27 29.38 -27.78
N ASP A 581 35.03 28.67 -26.67
CA ASP A 581 35.50 27.29 -26.48
C ASP A 581 34.89 26.33 -27.52
N PHE A 582 33.62 26.50 -27.89
CA PHE A 582 33.01 25.68 -28.93
C PHE A 582 33.63 25.94 -30.31
N LEU A 583 33.88 27.20 -30.67
CA LEU A 583 34.50 27.56 -31.95
C LEU A 583 35.94 27.05 -32.04
N GLU A 584 36.69 27.09 -30.94
CA GLU A 584 38.00 26.46 -30.85
C GLU A 584 37.93 24.94 -31.01
N TYR A 585 37.00 24.30 -30.30
CA TYR A 585 36.76 22.86 -30.40
C TYR A 585 36.44 22.42 -31.84
N MET A 586 35.67 23.22 -32.58
CA MET A 586 35.32 22.94 -33.97
C MET A 586 36.42 23.34 -34.97
N GLY A 587 37.51 23.97 -34.53
CA GLY A 587 38.58 24.46 -35.41
C GLY A 587 38.15 25.63 -36.30
N MET A 588 37.23 26.48 -35.82
CA MET A 588 36.59 27.56 -36.58
C MET A 588 36.85 28.95 -35.99
N ARG A 589 37.97 29.14 -35.27
CA ARG A 589 38.37 30.46 -34.76
C ARG A 589 38.46 31.47 -35.92
N GLY A 590 37.83 32.64 -35.74
CA GLY A 590 37.84 33.75 -36.71
C GLY A 590 36.81 33.67 -37.84
N VAL A 591 35.94 32.65 -37.87
CA VAL A 591 34.83 32.58 -38.84
C VAL A 591 33.60 33.27 -38.27
N SER A 592 33.06 34.27 -38.99
CA SER A 592 31.75 34.86 -38.68
C SER A 592 30.66 34.04 -39.35
N LEU A 593 29.81 33.39 -38.54
CA LEU A 593 28.68 32.61 -39.01
C LEU A 593 27.35 33.26 -38.57
N PRO A 594 26.29 33.13 -39.39
CA PRO A 594 24.96 33.53 -38.97
C PRO A 594 24.49 32.68 -37.78
N LEU A 595 23.98 33.34 -36.75
CA LEU A 595 23.61 32.75 -35.46
C LEU A 595 22.11 32.87 -35.20
N GLY A 596 21.49 31.74 -34.86
CA GLY A 596 20.16 31.67 -34.27
C GLY A 596 20.24 31.48 -32.75
N PHE A 597 19.61 32.36 -31.99
CA PHE A 597 19.62 32.29 -30.53
C PHE A 597 18.29 31.76 -30.01
N THR A 598 18.21 30.47 -29.68
CA THR A 598 17.09 29.95 -28.90
C THR A 598 17.20 30.44 -27.47
N PHE A 599 16.31 31.37 -27.13
CA PHE A 599 16.18 31.97 -25.82
C PHE A 599 14.79 31.68 -25.27
N SER A 600 14.72 30.68 -24.39
CA SER A 600 13.46 30.03 -24.00
C SER A 600 12.75 30.79 -22.88
N PHE A 601 12.59 32.11 -23.03
CA PHE A 601 11.92 32.96 -22.05
C PHE A 601 10.94 33.89 -22.77
N PRO A 602 9.95 34.46 -22.05
CA PRO A 602 9.01 35.40 -22.63
C PRO A 602 9.75 36.64 -23.15
N CYS A 603 9.78 36.80 -24.48
CA CYS A 603 10.39 37.95 -25.14
C CYS A 603 9.36 38.71 -25.98
N HIS A 604 9.32 40.03 -25.83
CA HIS A 604 8.63 40.88 -26.78
C HIS A 604 9.57 41.13 -27.97
N GLN A 605 9.18 40.61 -29.13
CA GLN A 605 9.90 40.82 -30.37
C GLN A 605 9.23 41.94 -31.17
N THR A 606 10.05 42.81 -31.75
CA THR A 606 9.63 43.82 -32.75
C THR A 606 10.12 43.44 -34.15
N ARG A 607 11.14 42.58 -34.22
CA ARG A 607 11.77 42.00 -35.42
C ARG A 607 12.40 40.66 -35.03
N LEU A 608 12.76 39.85 -36.03
CA LEU A 608 13.31 38.51 -35.80
C LEU A 608 14.63 38.52 -35.00
N ASN A 609 15.46 39.57 -35.15
CA ASN A 609 16.76 39.71 -34.48
C ASN A 609 16.73 40.65 -33.26
N GLN A 610 15.57 40.86 -32.65
CA GLN A 610 15.41 41.67 -31.45
C GLN A 610 14.43 40.98 -30.49
N GLY A 611 14.78 40.89 -29.21
CA GLY A 611 13.97 40.22 -28.20
C GLY A 611 14.14 40.87 -26.84
N ILE A 612 13.17 41.70 -26.45
CA ILE A 612 13.15 42.33 -25.14
C ILE A 612 12.66 41.30 -24.12
N LEU A 613 13.51 40.90 -23.17
CA LEU A 613 13.10 39.97 -22.11
C LEU A 613 12.02 40.62 -21.23
N LEU A 614 10.83 40.02 -21.19
CA LEU A 614 9.73 40.54 -20.37
C LEU A 614 9.89 40.16 -18.90
N LYS A 615 10.17 38.88 -18.65
CA LYS A 615 10.28 38.35 -17.30
C LYS A 615 11.08 37.06 -17.29
N TRP A 616 11.93 36.87 -16.29
CA TRP A 616 12.57 35.58 -16.06
C TRP A 616 11.58 34.51 -15.58
N THR A 617 11.83 33.27 -15.99
CA THR A 617 11.11 32.07 -15.57
C THR A 617 12.10 30.95 -15.24
N LYS A 618 11.62 29.77 -14.81
CA LYS A 618 12.42 28.54 -14.68
C LYS A 618 13.69 28.64 -13.81
N GLY A 619 13.68 29.53 -12.81
CA GLY A 619 14.76 29.69 -11.83
C GLY A 619 15.86 30.70 -12.20
N PHE A 620 15.83 31.31 -13.39
CA PHE A 620 16.71 32.43 -13.73
C PHE A 620 16.25 33.72 -13.04
N ARG A 621 17.22 34.56 -12.63
CA ARG A 621 16.99 35.87 -11.99
C ARG A 621 18.12 36.87 -12.24
N ALA A 622 18.94 36.67 -13.28
CA ALA A 622 20.06 37.56 -13.58
C ALA A 622 19.59 39.02 -13.72
N SER A 623 20.18 39.91 -12.91
CA SER A 623 19.81 41.33 -12.85
C SER A 623 20.28 42.09 -14.10
N GLY A 624 19.59 43.18 -14.46
CA GLY A 624 19.92 43.96 -15.67
C GLY A 624 19.59 43.27 -17.00
N CYS A 625 18.75 42.22 -16.99
CA CYS A 625 18.27 41.56 -18.21
C CYS A 625 16.81 41.86 -18.54
N GLU A 626 15.92 41.91 -17.53
CA GLU A 626 14.49 42.17 -17.76
C GLU A 626 14.29 43.61 -18.26
N GLY A 627 13.57 43.78 -19.37
CA GLY A 627 13.40 45.06 -20.06
C GLY A 627 14.46 45.35 -21.13
N GLU A 628 15.54 44.56 -21.18
CA GLU A 628 16.64 44.72 -22.13
C GLU A 628 16.52 43.77 -23.33
N ASP A 629 17.11 44.17 -24.45
CA ASP A 629 17.21 43.33 -25.64
C ASP A 629 18.35 42.30 -25.48
N VAL A 630 18.00 41.02 -25.44
CA VAL A 630 18.96 39.94 -25.20
C VAL A 630 19.97 39.78 -26.34
N VAL A 631 19.63 40.23 -27.55
CA VAL A 631 20.57 40.26 -28.68
C VAL A 631 21.62 41.35 -28.47
N THR A 632 21.21 42.49 -27.92
CA THR A 632 22.13 43.58 -27.54
C THR A 632 23.04 43.13 -26.40
N LEU A 633 22.50 42.51 -25.34
CA LEU A 633 23.31 41.97 -24.24
C LEU A 633 24.36 40.95 -24.72
N LEU A 634 23.98 40.05 -25.64
CA LEU A 634 24.91 39.09 -26.24
C LEU A 634 25.98 39.79 -27.07
N LYS A 635 25.60 40.80 -27.88
CA LYS A 635 26.57 41.58 -28.67
C LYS A 635 27.53 42.33 -27.78
N ASP A 636 27.07 42.95 -26.71
CA ASP A 636 27.93 43.69 -25.78
C ASP A 636 28.95 42.75 -25.12
N ALA A 637 28.54 41.53 -24.75
CA ALA A 637 29.44 40.50 -24.24
C ALA A 637 30.49 40.06 -25.28
N ILE A 638 30.09 39.89 -26.55
CA ILE A 638 31.02 39.58 -27.64
C ILE A 638 32.05 40.70 -27.81
N HIS A 639 31.61 41.97 -27.78
CA HIS A 639 32.50 43.13 -27.88
C HIS A 639 33.47 43.23 -26.70
N ARG A 640 33.05 42.87 -25.47
CA ARG A 640 33.94 42.85 -24.29
C ARG A 640 35.08 41.83 -24.42
N HIS A 641 34.85 40.70 -25.09
CA HIS A 641 35.83 39.63 -25.23
C HIS A 641 36.82 39.83 -26.40
N GLU A 642 36.49 40.61 -27.44
CA GLU A 642 37.34 40.89 -28.62
C GLU A 642 37.94 39.64 -29.33
N GLU A 643 37.37 38.45 -29.13
CA GLU A 643 37.93 37.19 -29.65
C GLU A 643 37.36 36.75 -31.02
N PHE A 644 36.12 37.09 -31.33
CA PHE A 644 35.40 36.72 -32.56
C PHE A 644 34.19 37.64 -32.81
N ASP A 645 33.61 37.57 -34.01
CA ASP A 645 32.41 38.32 -34.39
C ASP A 645 31.30 37.38 -34.89
N LEU A 646 30.03 37.68 -34.59
CA LEU A 646 28.87 36.85 -34.94
C LEU A 646 27.69 37.70 -35.44
N ASP A 647 27.10 37.27 -36.56
CA ASP A 647 25.85 37.85 -37.06
C ASP A 647 24.66 37.19 -36.37
N VAL A 648 24.14 37.80 -35.30
CA VAL A 648 22.91 37.34 -34.64
C VAL A 648 21.70 37.69 -35.52
N VAL A 649 21.19 36.68 -36.24
CA VAL A 649 20.12 36.84 -37.24
C VAL A 649 18.73 36.65 -36.65
N ALA A 650 18.61 35.81 -35.62
CA ALA A 650 17.32 35.48 -35.03
C ALA A 650 17.44 35.24 -33.53
N VAL A 651 16.43 35.67 -32.78
CA VAL A 651 16.14 35.19 -31.43
C VAL A 651 14.81 34.44 -31.47
N VAL A 652 14.79 33.22 -30.92
CA VAL A 652 13.68 32.27 -31.10
C VAL A 652 13.32 31.61 -29.77
N ASN A 653 12.05 31.29 -29.58
CA ASN A 653 11.62 30.49 -28.43
C ASN A 653 11.84 28.98 -28.72
N ASP A 654 12.05 28.17 -27.67
CA ASP A 654 12.26 26.72 -27.80
C ASP A 654 11.07 25.99 -28.44
N THR A 655 9.85 26.44 -28.16
CA THR A 655 8.64 25.92 -28.83
C THR A 655 8.71 26.11 -30.35
N VAL A 656 9.12 27.30 -30.81
CA VAL A 656 9.23 27.67 -32.22
C VAL A 656 10.36 26.89 -32.87
N GLY A 657 11.51 26.80 -32.22
CA GLY A 657 12.61 25.95 -32.66
C GLY A 657 12.17 24.49 -32.81
N THR A 658 11.44 23.95 -31.84
CA THR A 658 10.93 22.56 -31.89
C THR A 658 9.96 22.35 -33.04
N MET A 659 9.03 23.29 -33.26
CA MET A 659 8.12 23.26 -34.41
C MET A 659 8.89 23.26 -35.73
N MET A 660 9.91 24.11 -35.87
CA MET A 660 10.70 24.24 -37.09
C MET A 660 11.60 23.02 -37.32
N THR A 661 12.15 22.43 -36.27
CA THR A 661 12.90 21.16 -36.34
C THR A 661 12.02 20.06 -36.95
N CYS A 662 10.80 19.88 -36.42
CA CYS A 662 9.88 18.86 -36.92
C CYS A 662 9.28 19.24 -38.29
N GLY A 663 9.08 20.53 -38.55
CA GLY A 663 8.59 21.06 -39.84
C GLY A 663 9.54 20.84 -41.01
N TYR A 664 10.83 20.69 -40.74
CA TYR A 664 11.80 20.30 -41.77
C TYR A 664 11.54 18.89 -42.32
N ASP A 665 11.10 17.98 -41.45
CA ASP A 665 10.90 16.57 -41.78
C ASP A 665 9.43 16.26 -42.14
N ASP A 666 8.46 16.93 -41.52
CA ASP A 666 7.02 16.85 -41.84
C ASP A 666 6.44 18.24 -42.15
N PRO A 667 6.07 18.54 -43.41
CA PRO A 667 5.54 19.84 -43.81
C PRO A 667 4.18 20.17 -43.18
N ARG A 668 3.50 19.20 -42.53
CA ARG A 668 2.25 19.42 -41.78
C ARG A 668 2.50 19.89 -40.35
N CYS A 669 3.76 20.03 -39.93
CA CYS A 669 4.09 20.48 -38.58
C CYS A 669 3.90 21.99 -38.44
N GLU A 670 2.80 22.37 -37.79
CA GLU A 670 2.41 23.78 -37.60
C GLU A 670 2.21 24.14 -36.13
N VAL A 671 2.60 23.24 -35.23
CA VAL A 671 2.50 23.42 -33.78
C VAL A 671 3.79 22.91 -33.13
N GLY A 672 4.33 23.67 -32.19
CA GLY A 672 5.42 23.26 -31.31
C GLY A 672 4.93 23.15 -29.87
N LEU A 673 5.34 22.11 -29.16
CA LEU A 673 4.98 21.84 -27.77
C LEU A 673 6.22 21.51 -26.94
N ILE A 674 6.37 22.17 -25.80
CA ILE A 674 7.39 21.85 -24.80
C ILE A 674 6.69 21.35 -23.54
N VAL A 675 7.10 20.18 -23.04
CA VAL A 675 6.68 19.63 -21.74
C VAL A 675 7.89 19.04 -21.02
N GLY A 676 8.63 19.91 -20.33
CA GLY A 676 9.88 19.60 -19.62
C GLY A 676 9.91 20.24 -18.24
N THR A 677 10.95 21.04 -17.96
CA THR A 677 11.02 21.86 -16.73
C THR A 677 9.85 22.84 -16.66
N GLY A 678 9.53 23.50 -17.77
CA GLY A 678 8.31 24.28 -17.98
C GLY A 678 7.39 23.65 -19.01
N THR A 679 6.30 24.34 -19.36
CA THR A 679 5.43 23.96 -20.47
C THR A 679 5.02 25.18 -21.28
N ASN A 680 5.15 25.08 -22.61
CA ASN A 680 4.74 26.12 -23.53
C ASN A 680 4.33 25.54 -24.89
N ALA A 681 3.59 26.32 -25.68
CA ALA A 681 3.25 25.96 -27.06
C ALA A 681 3.36 27.15 -28.00
N CYS A 682 3.59 26.84 -29.28
CA CYS A 682 3.49 27.79 -30.38
C CYS A 682 2.72 27.17 -31.55
N TYR A 683 2.20 28.00 -32.44
CA TYR A 683 1.57 27.52 -33.67
C TYR A 683 1.56 28.57 -34.78
N MET A 684 1.32 28.16 -36.03
CA MET A 684 1.14 29.07 -37.17
C MET A 684 -0.27 29.69 -37.17
N GLU A 685 -0.35 31.00 -36.96
CA GLU A 685 -1.58 31.79 -36.98
C GLU A 685 -1.72 32.59 -38.28
N GLU A 686 -2.95 32.84 -38.71
CA GLU A 686 -3.28 33.69 -39.85
C GLU A 686 -2.95 35.15 -39.53
N MET A 687 -2.18 35.85 -40.38
CA MET A 687 -1.78 37.24 -40.12
C MET A 687 -2.97 38.18 -39.87
N ARG A 688 -4.11 37.95 -40.52
CA ARG A 688 -5.37 38.70 -40.28
C ARG A 688 -5.89 38.65 -38.85
N ASN A 689 -5.46 37.66 -38.06
CA ASN A 689 -5.84 37.50 -36.65
C ASN A 689 -4.80 38.11 -35.71
N VAL A 690 -3.59 38.47 -36.20
CA VAL A 690 -2.48 38.98 -35.39
C VAL A 690 -2.51 40.51 -35.39
N GLU A 691 -3.45 41.11 -34.66
CA GLU A 691 -3.67 42.57 -34.67
C GLU A 691 -2.49 43.38 -34.12
N LEU A 692 -1.53 42.73 -33.47
CA LEU A 692 -0.31 43.35 -32.93
C LEU A 692 0.73 43.68 -34.00
N VAL A 693 0.65 43.05 -35.18
CA VAL A 693 1.60 43.26 -36.28
C VAL A 693 0.85 43.78 -37.50
N GLU A 694 1.40 44.78 -38.18
CA GLU A 694 0.79 45.30 -39.41
C GLU A 694 0.85 44.28 -40.56
N GLY A 695 -0.26 44.16 -41.29
CA GLY A 695 -0.40 43.31 -42.47
C GLY A 695 -1.33 42.12 -42.26
N ASN A 696 -2.11 41.76 -43.27
CA ASN A 696 -3.13 40.70 -43.19
C ASN A 696 -2.80 39.45 -44.00
N ALA A 697 -1.69 39.45 -44.75
CA ALA A 697 -1.35 38.41 -45.71
C ALA A 697 -0.31 37.42 -45.14
N GLY A 698 -0.56 36.13 -45.35
CA GLY A 698 0.33 35.05 -44.92
C GLY A 698 0.08 34.60 -43.48
N LEU A 699 1.07 33.91 -42.92
CA LEU A 699 1.03 33.34 -41.58
C LEU A 699 2.14 33.94 -40.70
N MET A 700 1.98 33.81 -39.39
CA MET A 700 3.04 34.06 -38.42
C MET A 700 2.98 33.04 -37.31
N CYS A 701 4.13 32.49 -36.93
CA CYS A 701 4.23 31.66 -35.74
C CYS A 701 4.01 32.52 -34.49
N ILE A 702 3.12 32.07 -33.62
CA ILE A 702 2.80 32.72 -32.35
C ILE A 702 3.36 31.89 -31.21
N ASN A 703 4.19 32.49 -30.37
CA ASN A 703 4.57 31.94 -29.08
C ASN A 703 3.46 32.27 -28.08
N MET A 704 2.74 31.26 -27.59
CA MET A 704 1.55 31.49 -26.76
C MET A 704 1.91 32.05 -25.38
N GLU A 705 3.04 31.63 -24.81
CA GLU A 705 3.34 31.76 -23.38
C GLU A 705 2.18 31.26 -22.52
N TRP A 706 1.67 30.07 -22.87
CA TRP A 706 0.42 29.54 -22.30
C TRP A 706 0.52 29.18 -20.82
N GLY A 707 1.74 29.19 -20.25
CA GLY A 707 1.99 28.80 -18.88
C GLY A 707 1.29 29.74 -17.89
N ALA A 708 1.11 31.01 -18.30
CA ALA A 708 0.40 32.05 -17.57
C ALA A 708 -1.13 31.91 -17.60
N PHE A 709 -1.69 30.95 -18.34
CA PHE A 709 -3.13 30.69 -18.31
C PHE A 709 -3.58 30.40 -16.86
N GLY A 710 -4.66 31.04 -16.42
CA GLY A 710 -5.14 30.95 -15.03
C GLY A 710 -4.57 32.01 -14.08
N ASP A 711 -3.59 32.82 -14.50
CA ASP A 711 -3.01 33.90 -13.68
C ASP A 711 -4.04 34.99 -13.32
N GLN A 712 -5.16 35.10 -14.03
CA GLN A 712 -6.26 36.03 -13.70
C GLN A 712 -7.48 35.32 -13.10
N GLY A 713 -7.33 34.06 -12.69
CA GLY A 713 -8.37 33.27 -12.05
C GLY A 713 -9.20 32.42 -13.00
N GLU A 714 -8.85 32.35 -14.29
CA GLU A 714 -9.56 31.56 -15.31
C GLU A 714 -9.62 30.06 -14.96
N LEU A 715 -8.69 29.59 -14.12
CA LEU A 715 -8.57 28.20 -13.71
C LEU A 715 -8.85 27.95 -12.22
N ASP A 716 -9.27 28.95 -11.45
CA ASP A 716 -9.39 28.86 -9.99
C ASP A 716 -10.33 27.72 -9.52
N GLU A 717 -11.33 27.36 -10.33
CA GLU A 717 -12.26 26.25 -10.06
C GLU A 717 -11.64 24.85 -10.24
N PHE A 718 -10.55 24.74 -11.00
CA PHE A 718 -9.81 23.50 -11.24
C PHE A 718 -8.57 23.37 -10.36
N CYS A 719 -8.15 24.47 -9.72
CA CYS A 719 -7.04 24.51 -8.80
C CYS A 719 -7.41 23.89 -7.45
N THR A 720 -6.64 22.90 -7.01
CA THR A 720 -6.75 22.30 -5.68
C THR A 720 -6.01 23.11 -4.63
N GLU A 721 -6.18 22.77 -3.35
CA GLU A 721 -5.35 23.32 -2.28
C GLU A 721 -3.85 23.03 -2.48
N PHE A 722 -3.51 21.87 -3.07
CA PHE A 722 -2.13 21.49 -3.35
C PHE A 722 -1.50 22.40 -4.41
N ASP A 723 -2.27 22.76 -5.44
CA ASP A 723 -1.81 23.69 -6.48
C ASP A 723 -1.55 25.08 -5.90
N ARG A 724 -2.45 25.58 -5.04
CA ARG A 724 -2.27 26.87 -4.34
C ARG A 724 -1.04 26.86 -3.44
N LEU A 725 -0.82 25.78 -2.68
CA LEU A 725 0.37 25.62 -1.83
C LEU A 725 1.67 25.63 -2.64
N VAL A 726 1.67 25.02 -3.83
CA VAL A 726 2.82 25.05 -4.74
C VAL A 726 3.03 26.45 -5.31
N ASP A 727 1.96 27.14 -5.72
CA ASP A 727 2.01 28.51 -6.24
C ASP A 727 2.55 29.51 -5.21
N GLU A 728 1.95 29.57 -4.02
CA GLU A 728 2.34 30.47 -2.92
C GLU A 728 3.81 30.33 -2.51
N ARG A 729 4.33 29.10 -2.62
CA ARG A 729 5.70 28.75 -2.19
C ARG A 729 6.71 28.76 -3.33
N SER A 730 6.27 28.99 -4.55
CA SER A 730 7.14 29.05 -5.73
C SER A 730 7.98 30.34 -5.76
N SER A 731 8.93 30.40 -6.69
CA SER A 731 9.69 31.62 -6.97
C SER A 731 8.88 32.73 -7.64
N ASN A 732 7.66 32.44 -8.09
CA ASN A 732 6.80 33.35 -8.85
C ASN A 732 5.32 33.18 -8.45
N PRO A 733 4.94 33.52 -7.19
CA PRO A 733 3.56 33.34 -6.73
C PRO A 733 2.55 34.12 -7.57
N GLY A 734 1.40 33.50 -7.85
CA GLY A 734 0.33 34.07 -8.66
C GLY A 734 0.64 34.13 -10.16
N LYS A 735 1.73 33.50 -10.60
CA LYS A 735 2.17 33.46 -12.00
C LYS A 735 2.37 32.04 -12.49
N GLN A 736 2.28 31.83 -13.79
CA GLN A 736 2.51 30.53 -14.43
C GLN A 736 1.62 29.41 -13.86
N ARG A 737 0.36 29.73 -13.52
CA ARG A 737 -0.53 28.79 -12.80
C ARG A 737 -0.83 27.52 -13.59
N TYR A 738 -1.08 27.63 -14.90
CA TYR A 738 -1.28 26.46 -15.75
C TYR A 738 -0.01 25.62 -15.90
N GLU A 739 1.15 26.26 -16.05
CA GLU A 739 2.44 25.57 -16.11
C GLU A 739 2.75 24.77 -14.83
N LYS A 740 2.38 25.31 -13.67
CA LYS A 740 2.54 24.67 -12.36
C LYS A 740 1.73 23.38 -12.20
N MET A 741 0.63 23.24 -12.94
CA MET A 741 -0.18 22.02 -12.93
C MET A 741 0.28 20.95 -13.94
N ILE A 742 1.27 21.25 -14.79
CA ILE A 742 1.66 20.41 -15.92
C ILE A 742 3.13 20.01 -15.90
N SER A 743 4.04 20.95 -15.64
CA SER A 743 5.45 20.78 -15.94
C SER A 743 6.26 20.06 -14.85
N GLY A 744 7.36 19.45 -15.25
CA GLY A 744 8.18 18.57 -14.42
C GLY A 744 8.81 19.25 -13.20
N MET A 745 8.95 20.58 -13.21
CA MET A 745 9.43 21.36 -12.05
C MET A 745 8.45 21.33 -10.87
N TYR A 746 7.14 21.18 -11.13
CA TYR A 746 6.10 21.38 -10.12
C TYR A 746 5.30 20.12 -9.79
N LEU A 747 5.18 19.15 -10.71
CA LEU A 747 4.44 17.90 -10.43
C LEU A 747 4.94 17.18 -9.17
N GLY A 748 6.26 17.15 -8.98
CA GLY A 748 6.87 16.58 -7.79
C GLY A 748 6.47 17.27 -6.50
N GLU A 749 6.27 18.59 -6.53
CA GLU A 749 5.83 19.36 -5.37
C GLU A 749 4.34 19.17 -5.09
N ILE A 750 3.49 19.00 -6.12
CA ILE A 750 2.09 18.64 -5.92
C ILE A 750 2.02 17.28 -5.22
N VAL A 751 2.72 16.27 -5.75
CA VAL A 751 2.84 14.94 -5.12
C VAL A 751 3.33 15.08 -3.68
N ARG A 752 4.43 15.81 -3.43
CA ARG A 752 4.99 16.00 -2.08
C ARG A 752 3.97 16.59 -1.11
N ASN A 753 3.18 17.59 -1.52
CA ASN A 753 2.17 18.20 -0.64
C ASN A 753 0.98 17.25 -0.38
N VAL A 754 0.56 16.44 -1.35
CA VAL A 754 -0.44 15.38 -1.11
C VAL A 754 0.07 14.35 -0.10
N LEU A 755 1.33 13.90 -0.25
CA LEU A 755 1.94 12.96 0.68
C LEU A 755 2.10 13.55 2.09
N LEU A 756 2.39 14.85 2.21
CA LEU A 756 2.42 15.55 3.49
C LEU A 756 1.03 15.56 4.16
N ASP A 757 -0.03 15.86 3.40
CA ASP A 757 -1.40 15.86 3.92
C ASP A 757 -1.85 14.45 4.34
N PHE A 758 -1.58 13.44 3.52
CA PHE A 758 -1.83 12.03 3.87
C PHE A 758 -1.08 11.63 5.14
N THR A 759 0.17 12.05 5.28
CA THR A 759 0.95 11.75 6.49
C THR A 759 0.37 12.50 7.69
N ALA A 760 0.01 13.78 7.56
CA ALA A 760 -0.58 14.55 8.66
C ALA A 760 -1.91 13.96 9.15
N LYS A 761 -2.71 13.40 8.24
CA LYS A 761 -3.97 12.69 8.53
C LYS A 761 -3.79 11.23 8.99
N GLY A 762 -2.55 10.73 9.08
CA GLY A 762 -2.26 9.34 9.47
C GLY A 762 -2.62 8.31 8.39
N LEU A 763 -2.87 8.74 7.15
CA LEU A 763 -3.22 7.89 6.01
C LEU A 763 -1.99 7.26 5.33
N LEU A 764 -0.80 7.77 5.60
CA LEU A 764 0.48 7.33 5.01
C LEU A 764 1.61 7.40 6.06
N PHE A 765 2.61 6.53 5.93
CA PHE A 765 3.82 6.49 6.77
C PHE A 765 3.54 6.43 8.28
N ARG A 766 2.40 5.83 8.67
CA ARG A 766 1.94 5.74 10.07
C ARG A 766 1.85 7.11 10.77
N GLY A 767 1.57 8.17 10.02
CA GLY A 767 1.49 9.52 10.55
C GLY A 767 2.84 10.19 10.84
N LYS A 768 3.96 9.55 10.51
CA LYS A 768 5.30 10.06 10.85
C LYS A 768 5.88 10.88 9.72
N LEU A 769 5.86 12.21 9.90
CA LEU A 769 6.52 13.15 9.01
C LEU A 769 8.05 13.03 9.11
N SER A 770 8.71 12.70 8.00
CA SER A 770 10.17 12.72 7.91
C SER A 770 10.67 14.10 7.48
N GLU A 771 11.87 14.50 7.92
CA GLU A 771 12.51 15.75 7.46
C GLU A 771 12.78 15.74 5.94
N ARG A 772 13.02 14.56 5.39
CA ARG A 772 13.18 14.37 3.94
C ARG A 772 11.90 14.71 3.18
N LEU A 773 10.73 14.28 3.65
CA LEU A 773 9.45 14.61 3.00
C LEU A 773 9.13 16.12 3.04
N LYS A 774 9.67 16.86 4.03
CA LYS A 774 9.56 18.32 4.11
C LYS A 774 10.50 19.05 3.13
N THR A 775 11.51 18.37 2.59
CA THR A 775 12.49 18.94 1.67
C THR A 775 11.83 19.16 0.30
N ARG A 776 11.79 20.41 -0.16
CA ARG A 776 11.25 20.77 -1.49
C ARG A 776 12.13 20.22 -2.60
N GLY A 777 11.51 19.84 -3.72
CA GLY A 777 12.20 19.31 -4.90
C GLY A 777 12.67 17.87 -4.76
N ILE A 778 12.32 17.16 -3.68
CA ILE A 778 12.76 15.78 -3.45
C ILE A 778 12.21 14.78 -4.49
N PHE A 779 11.05 15.08 -5.08
CA PHE A 779 10.44 14.29 -6.16
C PHE A 779 10.75 14.90 -7.53
N GLU A 780 11.98 14.76 -8.00
CA GLU A 780 12.34 15.13 -9.37
C GLU A 780 11.55 14.33 -10.42
N THR A 781 11.39 14.88 -11.63
CA THR A 781 10.69 14.23 -12.76
C THR A 781 11.18 12.81 -13.05
N LYS A 782 12.49 12.55 -12.87
CA LYS A 782 13.08 11.21 -13.03
C LYS A 782 12.47 10.19 -12.07
N PHE A 783 12.23 10.59 -10.81
CA PHE A 783 11.67 9.70 -9.80
C PHE A 783 10.18 9.45 -10.03
N LEU A 784 9.42 10.46 -10.43
CA LEU A 784 8.02 10.27 -10.84
C LEU A 784 7.92 9.25 -11.99
N SER A 785 8.74 9.43 -13.02
CA SER A 785 8.78 8.54 -14.19
C SER A 785 9.19 7.12 -13.82
N GLN A 786 10.12 6.96 -12.88
CA GLN A 786 10.51 5.64 -12.37
C GLN A 786 9.38 5.01 -11.56
N ILE A 787 8.81 5.69 -10.57
CA ILE A 787 7.75 5.18 -9.70
C ILE A 787 6.54 4.66 -10.51
N GLU A 788 6.19 5.34 -11.60
CA GLU A 788 5.07 4.97 -12.47
C GLU A 788 5.41 3.92 -13.55
N SER A 789 6.66 3.46 -13.65
CA SER A 789 7.05 2.48 -14.66
C SER A 789 6.32 1.14 -14.48
N ASP A 790 5.71 0.64 -15.56
CA ASP A 790 5.01 -0.66 -15.57
C ASP A 790 5.95 -1.84 -15.38
N ARG A 791 7.25 -1.66 -15.66
CA ARG A 791 8.27 -2.71 -15.56
C ARG A 791 8.88 -2.81 -14.16
N LEU A 792 8.58 -1.89 -13.24
CA LEU A 792 9.12 -1.93 -11.89
C LEU A 792 8.22 -2.74 -10.96
N ALA A 793 8.84 -3.69 -10.27
CA ALA A 793 8.19 -4.34 -9.14
C ALA A 793 8.03 -3.35 -7.97
N LEU A 794 7.00 -3.53 -7.15
CA LEU A 794 6.72 -2.70 -5.97
C LEU A 794 7.93 -2.60 -5.01
N ARG A 795 8.75 -3.66 -4.94
CA ARG A 795 10.01 -3.66 -4.18
C ARG A 795 10.99 -2.58 -4.65
N GLN A 796 11.05 -2.30 -5.95
CA GLN A 796 11.92 -1.26 -6.51
C GLN A 796 11.37 0.13 -6.23
N VAL A 797 10.04 0.32 -6.28
CA VAL A 797 9.39 1.57 -5.83
C VAL A 797 9.77 1.85 -4.38
N ARG A 798 9.69 0.84 -3.51
CA ARG A 798 10.12 0.96 -2.11
C ARG A 798 11.60 1.33 -1.99
N THR A 799 12.49 0.76 -2.80
CA THR A 799 13.92 1.14 -2.81
C THR A 799 14.12 2.60 -3.20
N ILE A 800 13.36 3.12 -4.16
CA ILE A 800 13.38 4.55 -4.53
C ILE A 800 12.94 5.40 -3.35
N LEU A 801 11.83 5.06 -2.68
CA LEU A 801 11.35 5.80 -1.50
C LEU A 801 12.37 5.76 -0.36
N GLN A 802 13.00 4.62 -0.12
CA GLN A 802 14.07 4.48 0.86
C GLN A 802 15.30 5.32 0.50
N HIS A 803 15.67 5.40 -0.78
CA HIS A 803 16.75 6.25 -1.27
C HIS A 803 16.46 7.74 -1.08
N LEU A 804 15.18 8.14 -1.24
CA LEU A 804 14.70 9.48 -0.89
C LEU A 804 14.62 9.72 0.62
N GLY A 805 15.04 8.76 1.45
CA GLY A 805 15.08 8.85 2.91
C GLY A 805 13.72 8.61 3.59
N LEU A 806 12.76 8.02 2.87
CA LEU A 806 11.48 7.54 3.42
C LEU A 806 11.63 6.08 3.84
N THR A 807 12.56 5.82 4.77
CA THR A 807 13.05 4.47 5.11
C THR A 807 12.01 3.59 5.81
N SER A 808 11.03 4.20 6.47
CA SER A 808 9.90 3.53 7.11
C SER A 808 8.78 3.14 6.14
N SER A 809 8.94 3.36 4.83
CA SER A 809 7.95 3.00 3.82
C SER A 809 7.68 1.49 3.80
N THR A 810 6.39 1.16 3.85
CA THR A 810 5.83 -0.18 3.65
C THR A 810 5.52 -0.42 2.17
N CYS A 811 5.13 -1.65 1.80
CA CYS A 811 4.60 -1.89 0.45
C CYS A 811 3.32 -1.10 0.21
N GLU A 812 2.39 -1.08 1.17
CA GLU A 812 1.16 -0.26 1.10
C GLU A 812 1.46 1.23 0.89
N ASP A 813 2.45 1.78 1.60
CA ASP A 813 2.88 3.16 1.37
C ASP A 813 3.40 3.36 -0.08
N SER A 814 4.07 2.36 -0.63
CA SER A 814 4.64 2.42 -1.99
C SER A 814 3.54 2.42 -3.06
N ILE A 815 2.48 1.62 -2.87
CA ILE A 815 1.28 1.63 -3.73
C ILE A 815 0.65 3.02 -3.68
N LEU A 816 0.44 3.55 -2.47
CA LEU A 816 -0.27 4.82 -2.30
C LEU A 816 0.52 5.98 -2.89
N VAL A 817 1.86 5.99 -2.75
CA VAL A 817 2.71 6.98 -3.41
C VAL A 817 2.62 6.84 -4.94
N LYS A 818 2.65 5.61 -5.47
CA LYS A 818 2.49 5.37 -6.91
C LYS A 818 1.13 5.85 -7.43
N GLU A 819 0.06 5.63 -6.67
CA GLU A 819 -1.29 6.10 -7.01
C GLU A 819 -1.36 7.63 -7.03
N VAL A 820 -0.80 8.31 -6.02
CA VAL A 820 -0.71 9.78 -5.98
C VAL A 820 0.04 10.32 -7.19
N CYS A 821 1.20 9.75 -7.54
CA CYS A 821 1.96 10.13 -8.73
C CYS A 821 1.09 10.00 -10.00
N SER A 822 0.44 8.83 -10.17
CA SER A 822 -0.39 8.53 -11.33
C SER A 822 -1.57 9.49 -11.48
N VAL A 823 -2.24 9.86 -10.39
CA VAL A 823 -3.34 10.84 -10.42
C VAL A 823 -2.83 12.23 -10.85
N VAL A 824 -1.70 12.68 -10.29
CA VAL A 824 -1.12 14.00 -10.60
C VAL A 824 -0.61 14.07 -12.05
N SER A 825 0.13 13.05 -12.50
CA SER A 825 0.70 13.02 -13.85
C SER A 825 -0.37 12.83 -14.94
N ARG A 826 -1.41 12.03 -14.67
CA ARG A 826 -2.59 11.92 -15.55
C ARG A 826 -3.31 13.25 -15.69
N ARG A 827 -3.58 13.96 -14.58
CA ARG A 827 -4.20 15.30 -14.62
C ARG A 827 -3.36 16.26 -15.47
N ALA A 828 -2.05 16.26 -15.28
CA ALA A 828 -1.12 17.11 -16.04
C ALA A 828 -1.19 16.84 -17.55
N ALA A 829 -1.18 15.57 -17.96
CA ALA A 829 -1.31 15.18 -19.37
C ALA A 829 -2.68 15.55 -19.96
N GLN A 830 -3.76 15.40 -19.19
CA GLN A 830 -5.11 15.80 -19.61
C GLN A 830 -5.24 17.31 -19.77
N LEU A 831 -4.72 18.10 -18.82
CA LEU A 831 -4.69 19.56 -18.92
C LEU A 831 -3.92 19.99 -20.17
N CYS A 832 -2.71 19.46 -20.38
CA CYS A 832 -1.91 19.72 -21.57
C CYS A 832 -2.64 19.33 -22.87
N GLY A 833 -3.32 18.18 -22.87
CA GLY A 833 -4.14 17.72 -23.99
C GLY A 833 -5.32 18.64 -24.28
N ALA A 834 -6.01 19.15 -23.26
CA ALA A 834 -7.09 20.13 -23.42
C ALA A 834 -6.57 21.47 -23.99
N GLY A 835 -5.38 21.90 -23.57
CA GLY A 835 -4.75 23.09 -24.11
C GLY A 835 -4.40 22.94 -25.59
N LEU A 836 -3.73 21.84 -25.94
CA LEU A 836 -3.38 21.54 -27.33
C LEU A 836 -4.63 21.28 -28.21
N ALA A 837 -5.70 20.72 -27.65
CA ALA A 837 -6.99 20.58 -28.33
C ALA A 837 -7.59 21.94 -28.72
N ALA A 838 -7.40 22.99 -27.90
CA ALA A 838 -7.84 24.35 -28.23
C ALA A 838 -7.04 24.91 -29.41
N VAL A 839 -5.73 24.70 -29.43
CA VAL A 839 -4.82 25.15 -30.50
C VAL A 839 -5.20 24.54 -31.85
N VAL A 840 -5.31 23.21 -31.93
CA VAL A 840 -5.59 22.54 -33.21
C VAL A 840 -7.00 22.84 -33.72
N ASP A 841 -7.99 22.96 -32.83
CA ASP A 841 -9.33 23.39 -33.27
C ASP A 841 -9.35 24.85 -33.73
N LYS A 842 -8.55 25.73 -33.11
CA LYS A 842 -8.41 27.11 -33.58
C LYS A 842 -7.82 27.16 -34.98
N ILE A 843 -6.77 26.41 -35.27
CA ILE A 843 -6.19 26.31 -36.63
C ILE A 843 -7.24 25.82 -37.62
N ARG A 844 -7.96 24.75 -37.26
CA ARG A 844 -9.03 24.19 -38.10
C ARG A 844 -10.14 25.21 -38.38
N GLN A 845 -10.60 25.93 -37.36
CA GLN A 845 -11.65 26.95 -37.46
C GLN A 845 -11.19 28.17 -38.25
N ASN A 846 -9.97 28.68 -37.99
CA ASN A 846 -9.38 29.79 -38.72
C ASN A 846 -9.36 29.53 -40.23
N ARG A 847 -9.16 28.28 -40.64
CA ARG A 847 -9.13 27.85 -42.04
C ARG A 847 -10.46 27.36 -42.59
N ASN A 848 -11.54 27.44 -41.79
CA ASN A 848 -12.87 26.95 -42.13
C ASN A 848 -12.88 25.48 -42.59
N LEU A 849 -12.10 24.62 -41.94
CA LEU A 849 -11.97 23.21 -42.28
C LEU A 849 -12.94 22.34 -41.46
N ASN A 850 -13.57 21.36 -42.12
CA ASN A 850 -14.35 20.34 -41.43
C ASN A 850 -13.45 19.33 -40.69
N HIS A 851 -12.26 19.07 -41.23
CA HIS A 851 -11.27 18.18 -40.67
C HIS A 851 -9.86 18.76 -40.87
N LEU A 852 -8.99 18.65 -39.87
CA LEU A 852 -7.60 19.12 -39.93
C LEU A 852 -6.65 17.95 -39.69
N GLN A 853 -5.68 17.76 -40.59
CA GLN A 853 -4.50 16.95 -40.31
C GLN A 853 -3.35 17.88 -39.96
N VAL A 854 -2.75 17.68 -38.79
CA VAL A 854 -1.66 18.55 -38.31
C VAL A 854 -0.64 17.75 -37.51
N THR A 855 0.62 18.11 -37.67
CA THR A 855 1.72 17.55 -36.88
C THR A 855 2.12 18.53 -35.78
N VAL A 856 2.43 18.00 -34.59
CA VAL A 856 2.93 18.75 -33.45
C VAL A 856 4.34 18.25 -33.16
N GLY A 857 5.33 19.12 -33.26
CA GLY A 857 6.68 18.86 -32.79
C GLY A 857 6.72 18.97 -31.27
N VAL A 858 7.17 17.93 -30.58
CA VAL A 858 7.19 17.87 -29.11
C VAL A 858 8.61 17.66 -28.58
N ASP A 859 9.00 18.43 -27.56
CA ASP A 859 10.21 18.21 -26.78
C ASP A 859 9.93 18.37 -25.27
N GLY A 860 10.87 17.96 -24.43
CA GLY A 860 10.83 18.09 -22.99
C GLY A 860 11.01 16.77 -22.25
N THR A 861 11.72 16.83 -21.13
CA THR A 861 12.11 15.66 -20.34
C THR A 861 10.91 14.90 -19.77
N LEU A 862 9.86 15.58 -19.34
CA LEU A 862 8.65 14.94 -18.81
C LEU A 862 7.92 14.16 -19.92
N TYR A 863 7.75 14.75 -21.11
CA TYR A 863 7.13 14.04 -22.24
C TYR A 863 7.94 12.81 -22.68
N LYS A 864 9.27 12.94 -22.72
CA LYS A 864 10.20 11.90 -23.19
C LYS A 864 10.35 10.73 -22.22
N LEU A 865 10.41 11.01 -20.91
CA LEU A 865 10.75 10.01 -19.90
C LEU A 865 9.54 9.40 -19.21
N HIS A 866 8.41 10.10 -19.14
CA HIS A 866 7.26 9.63 -18.38
C HIS A 866 6.51 8.51 -19.13
N PRO A 867 6.25 7.35 -18.48
CA PRO A 867 5.69 6.18 -19.18
C PRO A 867 4.31 6.43 -19.78
N HIS A 868 3.48 7.22 -19.09
CA HIS A 868 2.05 7.37 -19.43
C HIS A 868 1.67 8.72 -20.02
N PHE A 869 2.53 9.74 -19.94
CA PHE A 869 2.13 11.13 -20.20
C PHE A 869 1.74 11.33 -21.67
N SER A 870 2.58 10.86 -22.60
CA SER A 870 2.33 10.97 -24.03
C SER A 870 1.08 10.20 -24.48
N THR A 871 0.78 9.06 -23.85
CA THR A 871 -0.41 8.25 -24.14
C THR A 871 -1.68 8.97 -23.71
N VAL A 872 -1.75 9.43 -22.46
CA VAL A 872 -2.91 10.15 -21.92
C VAL A 872 -3.16 11.46 -22.68
N LEU A 873 -2.10 12.17 -23.06
CA LEU A 873 -2.20 13.38 -23.88
C LEU A 873 -2.84 13.08 -25.25
N ARG A 874 -2.42 12.01 -25.94
CA ARG A 874 -3.03 11.57 -27.21
C ARG A 874 -4.50 11.17 -27.06
N GLU A 875 -4.83 10.44 -25.99
CA GLU A 875 -6.22 10.06 -25.69
C GLU A 875 -7.10 11.29 -25.48
N THR A 876 -6.61 12.25 -24.70
CA THR A 876 -7.32 13.49 -24.40
C THR A 876 -7.53 14.33 -25.65
N LEU A 877 -6.53 14.42 -26.55
CA LEU A 877 -6.68 15.09 -27.83
C LEU A 877 -7.76 14.47 -28.71
N ARG A 878 -7.81 13.14 -28.80
CA ARG A 878 -8.81 12.44 -29.60
C ARG A 878 -10.23 12.66 -29.08
N ASP A 879 -10.41 12.71 -27.76
CA ASP A 879 -11.72 12.97 -27.14
C ASP A 879 -12.16 14.43 -27.31
N LEU A 880 -11.24 15.38 -27.10
CA LEU A 880 -11.59 16.80 -27.06
C LEU A 880 -11.55 17.50 -28.42
N ALA A 881 -10.76 17.03 -29.39
CA ALA A 881 -10.67 17.56 -30.75
C ALA A 881 -10.85 16.44 -31.80
N PRO A 882 -12.01 15.76 -31.83
CA PRO A 882 -12.23 14.60 -32.71
C PRO A 882 -12.21 14.94 -34.22
N GLN A 883 -12.31 16.23 -34.56
CA GLN A 883 -12.21 16.74 -35.93
C GLN A 883 -10.77 17.02 -36.38
N CYS A 884 -9.78 16.82 -35.50
CA CYS A 884 -8.37 17.03 -35.80
C CYS A 884 -7.61 15.70 -35.69
N GLU A 885 -7.00 15.25 -36.78
CA GLU A 885 -6.04 14.15 -36.78
C GLU A 885 -4.64 14.71 -36.44
N VAL A 886 -4.28 14.59 -35.17
CA VAL A 886 -3.04 15.17 -34.63
C VAL A 886 -1.95 14.10 -34.55
N THR A 887 -0.83 14.32 -35.24
CA THR A 887 0.38 13.50 -35.14
C THR A 887 1.39 14.16 -34.20
N LEU A 888 1.80 13.49 -33.14
CA LEU A 888 2.83 14.00 -32.23
C LEU A 888 4.19 13.41 -32.61
N VAL A 889 5.15 14.26 -32.99
CA VAL A 889 6.50 13.86 -33.39
C VAL A 889 7.48 14.40 -32.36
N GLN A 890 8.28 13.52 -31.78
CA GLN A 890 9.31 13.91 -30.83
C GLN A 890 10.51 14.51 -31.55
N SER A 891 11.01 15.66 -31.10
CA SER A 891 12.27 16.22 -31.58
C SER A 891 13.46 15.47 -30.95
N GLU A 892 14.28 14.82 -31.77
CA GLU A 892 15.49 14.10 -31.33
C GLU A 892 16.63 15.08 -31.00
N ASP A 893 16.84 16.10 -31.85
CA ASP A 893 17.97 17.04 -31.75
C ASP A 893 17.63 18.36 -31.01
N GLY A 894 16.37 18.51 -30.59
CA GLY A 894 15.86 19.66 -29.83
C GLY A 894 15.65 20.93 -30.64
N SER A 895 15.53 22.06 -29.95
CA SER A 895 15.28 23.40 -30.50
C SER A 895 16.42 23.96 -31.36
N GLY A 896 17.67 23.50 -31.16
CA GLY A 896 18.86 24.01 -31.84
C GLY A 896 18.86 23.82 -33.36
N LYS A 897 18.37 22.68 -33.87
CA LYS A 897 18.17 22.44 -35.32
C LYS A 897 17.21 23.46 -35.91
N GLY A 898 16.09 23.70 -35.23
CA GLY A 898 15.07 24.65 -35.63
C GLY A 898 15.54 26.09 -35.63
N ALA A 899 16.35 26.50 -34.64
CA ALA A 899 16.96 27.82 -34.62
C ALA A 899 17.85 28.07 -35.84
N ALA A 900 18.69 27.10 -36.20
CA ALA A 900 19.49 27.18 -37.41
C ALA A 900 18.63 27.24 -38.69
N LEU A 901 17.52 26.50 -38.75
CA LEU A 901 16.59 26.55 -39.88
C LEU A 901 15.88 27.91 -39.98
N ILE A 902 15.49 28.50 -38.85
CA ILE A 902 14.92 29.85 -38.81
C ILE A 902 15.96 30.87 -39.31
N THR A 903 17.20 30.75 -38.86
CA THR A 903 18.32 31.57 -39.35
C THR A 903 18.51 31.42 -40.85
N ALA A 904 18.46 30.19 -41.38
CA ALA A 904 18.57 29.92 -42.81
C ALA A 904 17.44 30.60 -43.62
N VAL A 905 16.20 30.50 -43.14
CA VAL A 905 15.04 31.17 -43.73
C VAL A 905 15.21 32.70 -43.71
N ALA A 906 15.70 33.25 -42.60
CA ALA A 906 15.94 34.68 -42.45
C ALA A 906 17.03 35.21 -43.37
N CYS A 907 18.17 34.51 -43.47
CA CYS A 907 19.24 34.84 -44.42
C CYS A 907 18.73 34.82 -45.86
N ARG A 908 17.93 33.80 -46.23
CA ARG A 908 17.30 33.72 -47.55
C ARG A 908 16.38 34.91 -47.84
N LEU A 909 15.55 35.31 -46.88
CA LEU A 909 14.65 36.46 -47.04
C LEU A 909 15.42 37.77 -47.23
N ARG A 910 16.51 37.97 -46.46
CA ARG A 910 17.45 39.09 -46.67
C ARG A 910 18.05 39.10 -48.07
N GLU A 911 18.48 37.94 -48.59
CA GLU A 911 19.01 37.81 -49.95
C GLU A 911 17.95 38.09 -51.03
N ALA A 912 16.69 37.77 -50.77
CA ALA A 912 15.56 38.03 -51.68
C ALA A 912 15.02 39.48 -51.60
N GLY A 913 15.53 40.31 -50.68
CA GLY A 913 15.08 41.69 -50.47
C GLY A 913 13.71 41.83 -49.80
N LEU A 914 13.30 40.83 -49.01
CA LEU A 914 11.99 40.72 -48.35
C LEU A 914 12.05 40.86 -46.83
#